data_AF-A0A535V500-F1
#
_entry.id   AF-A0A535V500-F1
#
_cell.length_a   1.000
_cell.length_b   1.000
_cell.length_c   1.000
_cell.angle_alpha   90.00
_cell.angle_beta   90.00
_cell.angle_gamma   90.00
#
_symmetry.space_group_name_H-M   'P 1'
#
loop_
_entity.id
_entity.type
_entity.pdbx_description
1 polymer ?
#
loop_
_entity_poly.entity_id
_entity_poly.type
_entity_poly.pdbx_seq_one_letter_code
_entity_poly.pdbx_strand_id
1 'polypeptide(L)'
;MRFGLQDVKKQVYRREGELYVGLHFLRPGELRSEIERLIAYHEQLIGQSRLRFSMDDARACIGDYRLAHCLICALSNWYQWRQRSWSDVLQQIGSASYLLLEKAGITSPVYLRLALFNYVNEHHQGFLDARVRPAALQAFAASYQLSAPDLEYLLRLDSDDEALLGRDSLQPPGAQDVATLYNQWAFESALFNASSVQFVIDCHAFEQAASEARQIGSGIGAVIKRLCYLARLLGVYYDLTYDSSSSHTAPLLHLTLYGPQEMTGAPQQYGARLARLCRLLLGYGISQRQHISRTHGQHKRNNSPTSASALSSAIVKAEASVHFLQRSYRLAMDNTLLSLLPTGEASLVQSTAGASAGVAQQAPVHTPSVFDSSIEQSFAEAFAALESSHAVDGWQLIREPEPLMFEQSIFIPDFALTRDQRRIYVEILGFWTPSYRERKVQKLQQLQGRGDIVLAIPEVAREAFASLVSVFPIAWYSDQLSATELLHLVRNRYDDVAERLGAIDIMAVRSRVQQEGFLTERACYELLHVYRRSELQLAVERVVGGDVAFAAGLGLYRVDWMEQLRTSFVVLIETLGASPLAVVLHEARARWPVLAECEDATIEAMLGLWPEVSVHRSSIFEAIVAMTNDGAEQTAVADNEEQTYTVPGRKAGREKRTIQKKRVVREASQGDLWN
;
A
#
# COMPACT_ATOMS: atom_id res chain seq x y z
N MET A 1 -14.41 -12.64 -22.52
CA MET A 1 -14.83 -11.25 -22.83
C MET A 1 -15.83 -10.78 -21.79
N ARG A 2 -15.82 -9.48 -21.40
CA ARG A 2 -16.87 -8.89 -20.55
C ARG A 2 -17.81 -8.04 -21.39
N PHE A 3 -19.09 -8.01 -21.04
CA PHE A 3 -20.10 -7.17 -21.72
C PHE A 3 -20.21 -5.79 -21.07
N GLY A 4 -20.65 -4.80 -21.85
CA GLY A 4 -20.85 -3.44 -21.37
C GLY A 4 -22.24 -3.25 -20.76
N LEU A 5 -22.42 -2.15 -20.00
CA LEU A 5 -23.72 -1.80 -19.44
C LEU A 5 -24.80 -1.62 -20.51
N GLN A 6 -24.42 -1.25 -21.74
CA GLN A 6 -25.34 -1.07 -22.87
C GLN A 6 -26.02 -2.38 -23.27
N ASP A 7 -25.31 -3.49 -23.17
CA ASP A 7 -25.76 -4.84 -23.54
C ASP A 7 -26.72 -5.42 -22.50
N VAL A 8 -26.56 -5.02 -21.23
CA VAL A 8 -27.40 -5.50 -20.13
C VAL A 8 -28.86 -5.08 -20.34
N LYS A 9 -29.76 -6.06 -20.18
CA LYS A 9 -31.20 -5.83 -20.14
C LYS A 9 -31.54 -4.99 -18.90
N LYS A 10 -32.20 -3.86 -19.13
CA LYS A 10 -32.43 -2.83 -18.11
C LYS A 10 -33.75 -2.11 -18.34
N GLN A 11 -34.32 -1.60 -17.27
CA GLN A 11 -35.50 -0.76 -17.26
C GLN A 11 -35.13 0.61 -16.69
N VAL A 12 -35.63 1.66 -17.32
CA VAL A 12 -35.45 3.04 -16.84
C VAL A 12 -36.80 3.53 -16.37
N TYR A 13 -36.84 4.11 -15.18
CA TYR A 13 -38.04 4.69 -14.59
C TYR A 13 -37.70 6.00 -13.89
N ARG A 14 -38.72 6.81 -13.61
CA ARG A 14 -38.54 8.11 -12.95
C ARG A 14 -39.15 8.04 -11.55
N ARG A 15 -38.41 8.50 -10.54
CA ARG A 15 -38.88 8.60 -9.16
C ARG A 15 -38.44 9.95 -8.61
N GLU A 16 -39.40 10.71 -8.06
CA GLU A 16 -39.12 12.00 -7.41
C GLU A 16 -38.33 13.00 -8.28
N GLY A 17 -38.54 12.95 -9.60
CA GLY A 17 -37.86 13.82 -10.56
C GLY A 17 -36.53 13.28 -11.10
N GLU A 18 -35.90 12.33 -10.42
CA GLU A 18 -34.65 11.66 -10.83
C GLU A 18 -34.89 10.43 -11.71
N LEU A 19 -33.90 10.10 -12.54
CA LEU A 19 -33.91 8.91 -13.40
C LEU A 19 -33.24 7.73 -12.69
N TYR A 20 -33.95 6.62 -12.60
CA TYR A 20 -33.45 5.37 -12.03
C TYR A 20 -33.27 4.32 -13.12
N VAL A 21 -32.29 3.43 -12.91
CA VAL A 21 -32.06 2.26 -13.75
C VAL A 21 -32.15 0.99 -12.91
N GLY A 22 -33.00 0.06 -13.34
CA GLY A 22 -33.08 -1.30 -12.80
C GLY A 22 -32.45 -2.27 -13.78
N LEU A 23 -31.42 -3.00 -13.36
CA LEU A 23 -30.81 -4.05 -14.18
C LEU A 23 -31.56 -5.37 -13.97
N HIS A 24 -31.69 -6.15 -15.04
CA HIS A 24 -32.34 -7.45 -14.97
C HIS A 24 -31.33 -8.50 -14.50
N PHE A 25 -31.42 -8.87 -13.22
CA PHE A 25 -30.68 -9.97 -12.62
C PHE A 25 -31.50 -11.25 -12.65
N LEU A 26 -30.81 -12.38 -12.83
CA LEU A 26 -31.40 -13.71 -12.85
C LEU A 26 -31.57 -14.25 -11.43
N ARG A 27 -32.78 -14.67 -11.08
CA ARG A 27 -33.07 -15.32 -9.79
C ARG A 27 -32.61 -16.78 -9.79
N PRO A 28 -32.38 -17.41 -8.62
CA PRO A 28 -32.03 -18.83 -8.57
C PRO A 28 -33.10 -19.69 -9.25
N GLY A 29 -32.70 -20.49 -10.23
CA GLY A 29 -33.60 -21.34 -11.03
C GLY A 29 -34.34 -20.63 -12.18
N GLU A 30 -34.23 -19.31 -12.31
CA GLU A 30 -34.75 -18.58 -13.48
C GLU A 30 -33.94 -18.91 -14.73
N LEU A 31 -34.62 -19.16 -15.86
CA LEU A 31 -34.02 -19.52 -17.15
C LEU A 31 -33.06 -20.73 -17.10
N ARG A 32 -33.22 -21.61 -16.11
CA ARG A 32 -32.34 -22.77 -15.94
C ARG A 32 -32.31 -23.66 -17.19
N SER A 33 -33.49 -23.99 -17.74
CA SER A 33 -33.60 -24.89 -18.89
C SER A 33 -33.04 -24.27 -20.19
N GLU A 34 -33.17 -22.96 -20.31
CA GLU A 34 -32.70 -22.13 -21.41
C GLU A 34 -31.16 -22.06 -21.38
N ILE A 35 -30.58 -21.82 -20.20
CA ILE A 35 -29.13 -21.81 -20.00
C ILE A 35 -28.55 -23.22 -20.20
N GLU A 36 -29.22 -24.27 -19.72
CA GLU A 36 -28.81 -25.67 -19.96
C GLU A 36 -28.80 -26.00 -21.47
N ARG A 37 -29.79 -25.52 -22.24
CA ARG A 37 -29.80 -25.64 -23.71
C ARG A 37 -28.66 -24.86 -24.37
N LEU A 38 -28.38 -23.65 -23.90
CA LEU A 38 -27.27 -22.84 -24.41
C LEU A 38 -25.90 -23.50 -24.13
N ILE A 39 -25.73 -24.10 -22.95
CA ILE A 39 -24.53 -24.87 -22.60
C ILE A 39 -24.42 -26.09 -23.51
N ALA A 40 -25.50 -26.85 -23.70
CA ALA A 40 -25.51 -28.01 -24.60
C ALA A 40 -25.14 -27.64 -26.04
N TYR A 41 -25.58 -26.47 -26.52
CA TYR A 41 -25.18 -25.93 -27.83
C TYR A 41 -23.66 -25.68 -27.91
N HIS A 42 -23.05 -25.06 -26.89
CA HIS A 42 -21.60 -24.84 -26.87
C HIS A 42 -20.82 -26.16 -26.76
N GLU A 43 -21.31 -27.13 -25.97
CA GLU A 43 -20.70 -28.45 -25.85
C GLU A 43 -20.68 -29.21 -27.18
N GLN A 44 -21.72 -29.09 -28.00
CA GLN A 44 -21.74 -29.69 -29.35
C GLN A 44 -20.69 -29.09 -30.28
N LEU A 45 -20.32 -27.83 -30.06
CA LEU A 45 -19.35 -27.09 -30.88
C LEU A 45 -17.89 -27.26 -30.42
N ILE A 46 -17.63 -28.02 -29.35
CA ILE A 46 -16.25 -28.28 -28.90
C ILE A 46 -15.45 -28.94 -30.02
N GLY A 47 -14.26 -28.37 -30.31
CA GLY A 47 -13.39 -28.82 -31.38
C GLY A 47 -13.86 -28.46 -32.79
N GLN A 48 -15.00 -27.76 -32.93
CA GLN A 48 -15.48 -27.23 -34.21
C GLN A 48 -15.00 -25.79 -34.43
N SER A 49 -14.93 -25.38 -35.69
CA SER A 49 -14.57 -24.01 -36.09
C SER A 49 -15.67 -23.01 -35.73
N ARG A 50 -15.25 -21.77 -35.45
CA ARG A 50 -16.14 -20.64 -35.15
C ARG A 50 -17.15 -20.35 -36.26
N LEU A 51 -16.89 -20.71 -37.51
CA LEU A 51 -17.86 -20.60 -38.61
C LEU A 51 -19.14 -21.39 -38.38
N ARG A 52 -19.07 -22.50 -37.63
CA ARG A 52 -20.25 -23.30 -37.28
C ARG A 52 -21.05 -22.72 -36.13
N PHE A 53 -20.49 -21.76 -35.40
CA PHE A 53 -21.22 -21.06 -34.35
C PHE A 53 -22.17 -20.04 -34.97
N SER A 54 -23.48 -20.30 -34.81
CA SER A 54 -24.55 -19.42 -35.21
C SER A 54 -25.01 -18.59 -34.02
N MET A 55 -24.85 -17.27 -34.13
CA MET A 55 -25.37 -16.33 -33.13
C MET A 55 -26.90 -16.43 -33.01
N ASP A 56 -27.61 -16.75 -34.09
CA ASP A 56 -29.08 -16.82 -34.09
C ASP A 56 -29.58 -18.08 -33.39
N ASP A 57 -28.90 -19.22 -33.54
CA ASP A 57 -29.24 -20.46 -32.82
C ASP A 57 -28.99 -20.30 -31.31
N ALA A 58 -27.85 -19.69 -30.95
CA ALA A 58 -27.53 -19.37 -29.57
C ALA A 58 -28.57 -18.41 -28.94
N ARG A 59 -29.07 -17.44 -29.71
CA ARG A 59 -30.16 -16.53 -29.29
C ARG A 59 -31.49 -17.27 -29.13
N ALA A 60 -31.82 -18.18 -30.04
CA ALA A 60 -33.06 -18.94 -30.00
C ALA A 60 -33.20 -19.81 -28.74
N CYS A 61 -32.08 -20.21 -28.12
CA CYS A 61 -32.09 -20.94 -26.84
C CYS A 61 -32.67 -20.14 -25.67
N ILE A 62 -32.47 -18.82 -25.65
CA ILE A 62 -32.87 -17.93 -24.55
C ILE A 62 -34.14 -17.13 -24.89
N GLY A 63 -34.31 -16.72 -26.14
CA GLY A 63 -35.45 -15.93 -26.63
C GLY A 63 -35.30 -14.41 -26.48
N ASP A 64 -34.41 -13.92 -25.61
CA ASP A 64 -34.07 -12.50 -25.48
C ASP A 64 -32.67 -12.20 -26.03
N TYR A 65 -32.59 -11.29 -27.00
CA TYR A 65 -31.35 -10.94 -27.69
C TYR A 65 -30.24 -10.43 -26.75
N ARG A 66 -30.59 -9.52 -25.82
CA ARG A 66 -29.62 -8.88 -24.93
C ARG A 66 -29.12 -9.88 -23.91
N LEU A 67 -30.05 -10.63 -23.33
CA LEU A 67 -29.70 -11.64 -22.33
C LEU A 67 -28.88 -12.78 -22.95
N ALA A 68 -29.23 -13.25 -24.14
CA ALA A 68 -28.45 -14.25 -24.86
C ALA A 68 -27.01 -13.79 -25.09
N HIS A 69 -26.81 -12.55 -25.55
CA HIS A 69 -25.48 -11.99 -25.73
C HIS A 69 -24.67 -11.98 -24.42
N CYS A 70 -25.25 -11.47 -23.34
CA CYS A 70 -24.58 -11.43 -22.04
C CYS A 70 -24.26 -12.84 -21.49
N LEU A 71 -25.14 -13.82 -21.69
CA LEU A 71 -24.92 -15.21 -21.29
C LEU A 71 -23.83 -15.89 -22.13
N ILE A 72 -23.78 -15.63 -23.44
CA ILE A 72 -22.68 -16.11 -24.31
C ILE A 72 -21.35 -15.50 -23.84
N CYS A 73 -21.34 -14.21 -23.51
CA CYS A 73 -20.17 -13.60 -22.90
C CYS A 73 -19.80 -14.29 -21.57
N ALA A 74 -20.76 -14.54 -20.67
CA ALA A 74 -20.49 -15.24 -19.42
C ALA A 74 -19.90 -16.65 -19.65
N LEU A 75 -20.39 -17.37 -20.65
CA LEU A 75 -19.84 -18.67 -21.05
C LEU A 75 -18.39 -18.60 -21.54
N SER A 76 -17.92 -17.43 -22.01
CA SER A 76 -16.50 -17.25 -22.37
C SER A 76 -15.52 -17.42 -21.21
N ASN A 77 -16.00 -17.50 -19.97
CA ASN A 77 -15.19 -17.88 -18.80
C ASN A 77 -14.82 -19.37 -18.78
N TRP A 78 -15.61 -20.23 -19.45
CA TRP A 78 -15.36 -21.68 -19.54
C TRP A 78 -14.98 -22.13 -20.95
N TYR A 79 -15.50 -21.45 -21.98
CA TYR A 79 -15.29 -21.78 -23.38
C TYR A 79 -14.49 -20.70 -24.07
N GLN A 80 -13.37 -21.07 -24.70
CA GLN A 80 -12.50 -20.12 -25.38
C GLN A 80 -12.24 -20.57 -26.81
N TRP A 81 -12.33 -19.62 -27.74
CA TRP A 81 -11.89 -19.82 -29.12
C TRP A 81 -10.37 -19.76 -29.16
N ARG A 82 -9.74 -20.85 -29.61
CA ARG A 82 -8.28 -20.96 -29.69
C ARG A 82 -7.87 -21.13 -31.14
N GLN A 83 -6.90 -20.31 -31.56
CA GLN A 83 -6.27 -20.46 -32.86
C GLN A 83 -5.51 -21.79 -32.90
N ARG A 84 -5.55 -22.47 -34.06
CA ARG A 84 -4.83 -23.72 -34.25
C ARG A 84 -3.36 -23.44 -34.50
N SER A 85 -2.48 -24.31 -33.99
CA SER A 85 -1.06 -24.19 -34.29
C SER A 85 -0.79 -24.53 -35.76
N TRP A 86 0.03 -23.70 -36.41
CA TRP A 86 0.54 -23.92 -37.76
C TRP A 86 1.22 -25.30 -37.90
N SER A 87 2.07 -25.67 -36.91
CA SER A 87 2.79 -26.94 -36.90
C SER A 87 1.84 -28.14 -36.88
N ASP A 88 0.83 -28.10 -36.01
CA ASP A 88 -0.04 -29.23 -35.73
C ASP A 88 -0.95 -29.51 -36.93
N VAL A 89 -1.38 -28.44 -37.62
CA VAL A 89 -2.17 -28.54 -38.84
C VAL A 89 -1.32 -29.11 -39.99
N LEU A 90 -0.10 -28.64 -40.17
CA LEU A 90 0.79 -29.17 -41.22
C LEU A 90 1.16 -30.63 -41.00
N GLN A 91 1.36 -31.05 -39.74
CA GLN A 91 1.60 -32.46 -39.41
C GLN A 91 0.41 -33.35 -39.78
N GLN A 92 -0.83 -32.84 -39.67
CA GLN A 92 -2.03 -33.56 -40.09
C GLN A 92 -2.18 -33.65 -41.62
N ILE A 93 -1.74 -32.63 -42.35
CA ILE A 93 -1.78 -32.59 -43.83
C ILE A 93 -0.71 -33.50 -44.43
N GLY A 94 0.52 -33.46 -43.91
CA GLY A 94 1.60 -34.37 -44.33
C GLY A 94 3.01 -33.88 -44.00
N SER A 95 3.89 -34.80 -43.61
CA SER A 95 5.29 -34.50 -43.22
C SER A 95 6.15 -33.98 -44.37
N ALA A 96 5.85 -34.36 -45.62
CA ALA A 96 6.59 -33.90 -46.79
C ALA A 96 6.33 -32.42 -47.10
N SER A 97 5.07 -31.98 -47.04
CA SER A 97 4.68 -30.58 -47.24
C SER A 97 5.24 -29.67 -46.15
N TYR A 98 5.25 -30.15 -44.89
CA TYR A 98 5.88 -29.46 -43.76
C TYR A 98 7.36 -29.14 -44.03
N LEU A 99 8.16 -30.13 -44.44
CA LEU A 99 9.59 -29.96 -44.70
C LEU A 99 9.86 -29.01 -45.89
N LEU A 100 9.02 -29.02 -46.92
CA LEU A 100 9.17 -28.12 -48.07
C LEU A 100 8.86 -26.67 -47.72
N LEU A 101 7.81 -26.44 -46.93
CA LEU A 101 7.45 -25.11 -46.43
C LEU A 101 8.53 -24.57 -45.46
N GLU A 102 9.04 -25.41 -44.57
CA GLU A 102 10.11 -25.05 -43.64
C GLU A 102 11.42 -24.69 -44.36
N LYS A 103 11.81 -25.48 -45.38
CA LYS A 103 12.97 -25.17 -46.25
C LYS A 103 12.81 -23.85 -47.01
N ALA A 104 11.58 -23.49 -47.37
CA ALA A 104 11.25 -22.23 -48.01
C ALA A 104 11.13 -21.05 -47.03
N GLY A 105 11.32 -21.27 -45.72
CA GLY A 105 11.20 -20.25 -44.67
C GLY A 105 9.75 -19.87 -44.35
N ILE A 106 8.77 -20.66 -44.77
CA ILE A 106 7.34 -20.39 -44.56
C ILE A 106 6.91 -21.01 -43.23
N THR A 107 6.89 -20.19 -42.19
CA THR A 107 6.62 -20.62 -40.79
C THR A 107 5.26 -20.19 -40.25
N SER A 108 4.45 -19.47 -41.03
CA SER A 108 3.13 -19.00 -40.62
C SER A 108 2.20 -18.74 -41.82
N PRO A 109 0.87 -18.60 -41.59
CA PRO A 109 -0.07 -18.21 -42.64
C PRO A 109 0.28 -16.88 -43.32
N VAL A 110 0.89 -15.94 -42.59
CA VAL A 110 1.35 -14.65 -43.13
C VAL A 110 2.45 -14.87 -44.16
N TYR A 111 3.45 -15.69 -43.85
CA TYR A 111 4.52 -16.01 -44.80
C TYR A 111 4.01 -16.79 -46.00
N LEU A 112 3.03 -17.68 -45.81
CA LEU A 112 2.41 -18.40 -46.92
C LEU A 112 1.68 -17.46 -47.88
N ARG A 113 0.93 -16.47 -47.35
CA ARG A 113 0.29 -15.43 -48.15
C ARG A 113 1.31 -14.59 -48.93
N LEU A 114 2.41 -14.20 -48.29
CA LEU A 114 3.49 -13.46 -48.96
C LEU A 114 4.14 -14.28 -50.09
N ALA A 115 4.42 -15.56 -49.86
CA ALA A 115 4.96 -16.45 -50.88
C ALA A 115 4.00 -16.58 -52.07
N LEU A 116 2.69 -16.71 -51.80
CA LEU A 116 1.67 -16.75 -52.85
C LEU A 116 1.61 -15.43 -53.64
N PHE A 117 1.65 -14.28 -52.96
CA PHE A 117 1.64 -12.98 -53.63
C PHE A 117 2.88 -12.77 -54.50
N ASN A 118 4.06 -13.18 -54.03
CA ASN A 118 5.29 -13.14 -54.82
C ASN A 118 5.18 -14.03 -56.06
N TYR A 119 4.68 -15.26 -55.91
CA TYR A 119 4.44 -16.16 -57.03
C TYR A 119 3.51 -15.54 -58.08
N VAL A 120 2.39 -14.93 -57.64
CA VAL A 120 1.43 -14.27 -58.53
C VAL A 120 2.04 -13.04 -59.21
N ASN A 121 2.87 -12.26 -58.51
CA ASN A 121 3.58 -11.13 -59.10
C ASN A 121 4.53 -11.58 -60.22
N GLU A 122 5.29 -12.65 -59.99
CA GLU A 122 6.27 -13.17 -60.94
C GLU A 122 5.63 -13.85 -62.16
N HIS A 123 4.56 -14.63 -61.97
CA HIS A 123 4.01 -15.50 -63.01
C HIS A 123 2.74 -14.93 -63.67
N HIS A 124 2.06 -13.99 -63.03
CA HIS A 124 0.75 -13.47 -63.45
C HIS A 124 0.65 -11.93 -63.37
N GLN A 125 1.77 -11.21 -63.30
CA GLN A 125 1.81 -9.74 -63.23
C GLN A 125 0.99 -9.16 -62.07
N GLY A 126 0.86 -9.91 -60.97
CA GLY A 126 0.22 -9.45 -59.73
C GLY A 126 -1.31 -9.53 -59.71
N PHE A 127 -1.95 -10.06 -60.75
CA PHE A 127 -3.41 -10.19 -60.80
C PHE A 127 -3.85 -11.57 -61.30
N LEU A 128 -4.78 -12.20 -60.59
CA LEU A 128 -5.42 -13.45 -61.00
C LEU A 128 -6.89 -13.20 -61.35
N ASP A 129 -7.22 -13.32 -62.64
CA ASP A 129 -8.62 -13.35 -63.09
C ASP A 129 -9.35 -14.61 -62.61
N ALA A 130 -10.67 -14.54 -62.45
CA ALA A 130 -11.51 -15.64 -61.98
C ALA A 130 -11.35 -16.94 -62.79
N ARG A 131 -11.05 -16.85 -64.10
CA ARG A 131 -10.83 -18.03 -64.95
C ARG A 131 -9.48 -18.71 -64.73
N VAL A 132 -8.46 -17.93 -64.35
CA VAL A 132 -7.06 -18.39 -64.25
C VAL A 132 -6.70 -18.76 -62.80
N ARG A 133 -7.37 -18.15 -61.83
CA ARG A 133 -7.12 -18.34 -60.39
C ARG A 133 -7.06 -19.80 -59.94
N PRO A 134 -7.98 -20.71 -60.32
CA PRO A 134 -7.91 -22.10 -59.85
C PRO A 134 -6.65 -22.83 -60.31
N ALA A 135 -6.26 -22.63 -61.58
CA ALA A 135 -5.06 -23.25 -62.14
C ALA A 135 -3.77 -22.70 -61.50
N ALA A 136 -3.71 -21.38 -61.26
CA ALA A 136 -2.58 -20.73 -60.61
C ALA A 136 -2.40 -21.18 -59.15
N LEU A 137 -3.50 -21.26 -58.38
CA LEU A 137 -3.46 -21.75 -57.00
C LEU A 137 -3.07 -23.23 -56.93
N GLN A 138 -3.54 -24.04 -57.88
CA GLN A 138 -3.15 -25.46 -57.95
C GLN A 138 -1.67 -25.63 -58.29
N ALA A 139 -1.12 -24.81 -59.20
CA ALA A 139 0.30 -24.83 -59.53
C ALA A 139 1.19 -24.42 -58.34
N PHE A 140 0.79 -23.37 -57.60
CA PHE A 140 1.47 -22.96 -56.37
C PHE A 140 1.34 -24.01 -55.25
N ALA A 141 0.17 -24.62 -55.08
CA ALA A 141 -0.01 -25.69 -54.10
C ALA A 141 0.90 -26.90 -54.41
N ALA A 142 1.03 -27.25 -55.68
CA ALA A 142 1.85 -28.37 -56.13
C ALA A 142 3.36 -28.20 -55.82
N SER A 143 3.90 -26.97 -55.83
CA SER A 143 5.32 -26.74 -55.49
C SER A 143 5.65 -27.09 -54.04
N TYR A 144 4.65 -27.10 -53.16
CA TYR A 144 4.78 -27.47 -51.75
C TYR A 144 4.09 -28.80 -51.41
N GLN A 145 3.69 -29.58 -52.43
CA GLN A 145 2.93 -30.82 -52.25
C GLN A 145 1.67 -30.63 -51.40
N LEU A 146 0.99 -29.50 -51.56
CA LEU A 146 -0.31 -29.22 -50.94
C LEU A 146 -1.41 -29.49 -51.96
N SER A 147 -2.59 -29.89 -51.49
CA SER A 147 -3.79 -29.82 -52.32
C SER A 147 -4.30 -28.36 -52.36
N ALA A 148 -5.08 -28.02 -53.41
CA ALA A 148 -5.73 -26.71 -53.49
C ALA A 148 -6.58 -26.37 -52.24
N PRO A 149 -7.41 -27.29 -51.69
CA PRO A 149 -8.15 -26.98 -50.46
C PRO A 149 -7.26 -26.84 -49.22
N ASP A 150 -6.16 -27.60 -49.11
CA ASP A 150 -5.20 -27.43 -48.00
C ASP A 150 -4.54 -26.06 -48.04
N LEU A 151 -4.13 -25.60 -49.23
CA LEU A 151 -3.58 -24.26 -49.42
C LEU A 151 -4.61 -23.19 -49.00
N GLU A 152 -5.85 -23.29 -49.49
CA GLU A 152 -6.90 -22.33 -49.14
C GLU A 152 -7.23 -22.30 -47.64
N TYR A 153 -7.16 -23.44 -46.96
CA TYR A 153 -7.35 -23.54 -45.53
C TYR A 153 -6.17 -22.93 -44.76
N LEU A 154 -4.93 -23.27 -45.13
CA LEU A 154 -3.72 -22.74 -44.49
C LEU A 154 -3.59 -21.22 -44.64
N LEU A 155 -4.03 -20.65 -45.76
CA LEU A 155 -4.05 -19.20 -45.97
C LEU A 155 -5.01 -18.45 -45.02
N ARG A 156 -6.03 -19.14 -44.50
CA ARG A 156 -7.06 -18.62 -43.60
C ARG A 156 -6.90 -19.09 -42.15
N LEU A 157 -5.87 -19.88 -41.86
CA LEU A 157 -5.72 -20.58 -40.58
C LEU A 157 -5.66 -19.63 -39.38
N ASP A 158 -5.10 -18.43 -39.55
CA ASP A 158 -5.02 -17.40 -38.51
C ASP A 158 -6.26 -16.50 -38.43
N SER A 159 -7.32 -16.80 -39.21
CA SER A 159 -8.60 -16.11 -39.11
C SER A 159 -9.35 -16.52 -37.83
N ASP A 160 -10.04 -15.57 -37.22
CA ASP A 160 -10.96 -15.81 -36.09
C ASP A 160 -12.02 -16.87 -36.39
N ASP A 161 -12.41 -16.99 -37.67
CA ASP A 161 -13.40 -17.93 -38.18
C ASP A 161 -12.96 -19.39 -38.07
N GLU A 162 -11.66 -19.67 -38.17
CA GLU A 162 -11.09 -21.02 -38.11
C GLU A 162 -10.68 -21.42 -36.69
N ALA A 163 -10.79 -20.51 -35.72
CA ALA A 163 -10.53 -20.81 -34.32
C ALA A 163 -11.46 -21.93 -33.83
N LEU A 164 -10.91 -22.87 -33.06
CA LEU A 164 -11.67 -23.99 -32.51
C LEU A 164 -12.16 -23.67 -31.10
N LEU A 165 -13.38 -24.11 -30.77
CA LEU A 165 -13.89 -23.97 -29.42
C LEU A 165 -13.22 -24.98 -28.49
N GLY A 166 -12.49 -24.49 -27.49
CA GLY A 166 -11.96 -25.27 -26.38
C GLY A 166 -12.74 -24.99 -25.09
N ARG A 167 -12.69 -25.95 -24.16
CA ARG A 167 -13.17 -25.78 -22.79
C ARG A 167 -11.99 -25.84 -21.83
N ASP A 168 -11.92 -24.87 -20.92
CA ASP A 168 -10.82 -24.78 -19.94
C ASP A 168 -11.06 -25.69 -18.71
N SER A 169 -12.31 -26.04 -18.44
CA SER A 169 -12.70 -26.91 -17.32
C SER A 169 -12.89 -28.38 -17.73
N LEU A 170 -12.71 -29.29 -16.75
CA LEU A 170 -12.93 -30.73 -16.95
C LEU A 170 -14.41 -31.09 -17.18
N GLN A 171 -15.34 -30.32 -16.61
CA GLN A 171 -16.79 -30.51 -16.73
C GLN A 171 -17.46 -29.23 -17.24
N PRO A 172 -18.63 -29.33 -17.90
CA PRO A 172 -19.41 -28.16 -18.28
C PRO A 172 -19.88 -27.39 -17.03
N PRO A 173 -20.06 -26.05 -17.12
CA PRO A 173 -20.57 -25.28 -16.01
C PRO A 173 -22.03 -25.63 -15.70
N GLY A 174 -22.46 -25.47 -14.44
CA GLY A 174 -23.88 -25.53 -14.10
C GLY A 174 -24.61 -24.27 -14.58
N ALA A 175 -25.89 -24.40 -14.93
CA ALA A 175 -26.69 -23.24 -15.33
C ALA A 175 -26.77 -22.15 -14.25
N GLN A 176 -26.76 -22.56 -12.97
CA GLN A 176 -26.70 -21.62 -11.85
C GLN A 176 -25.36 -20.86 -11.79
N ASP A 177 -24.24 -21.51 -12.14
CA ASP A 177 -22.92 -20.87 -12.14
C ASP A 177 -22.85 -19.79 -13.22
N VAL A 178 -23.38 -20.08 -14.41
CA VAL A 178 -23.46 -19.13 -15.52
C VAL A 178 -24.36 -17.96 -15.16
N ALA A 179 -25.54 -18.21 -14.59
CA ALA A 179 -26.45 -17.16 -14.14
C ALA A 179 -25.82 -16.26 -13.07
N THR A 180 -25.08 -16.87 -12.14
CA THR A 180 -24.38 -16.16 -11.07
C THR A 180 -23.26 -15.29 -11.63
N LEU A 181 -22.47 -15.79 -12.58
CA LEU A 181 -21.44 -15.01 -13.26
C LEU A 181 -22.03 -13.86 -14.10
N TYR A 182 -23.15 -14.11 -14.79
CA TYR A 182 -23.90 -13.06 -15.47
C TYR A 182 -24.31 -11.94 -14.51
N ASN A 183 -24.90 -12.27 -13.36
CA ASN A 183 -25.29 -11.28 -12.35
C ASN A 183 -24.07 -10.48 -11.85
N GLN A 184 -22.94 -11.15 -11.61
CA GLN A 184 -21.70 -10.49 -11.23
C GLN A 184 -21.26 -9.47 -12.28
N TRP A 185 -21.20 -9.88 -13.54
CA TRP A 185 -20.72 -9.00 -14.60
C TRP A 185 -21.71 -7.88 -14.92
N ALA A 186 -23.02 -8.12 -14.78
CA ALA A 186 -24.03 -7.07 -14.86
C ALA A 186 -23.82 -6.00 -13.79
N PHE A 187 -23.58 -6.42 -12.54
CA PHE A 187 -23.28 -5.50 -11.44
C PHE A 187 -21.96 -4.74 -11.66
N GLU A 188 -20.89 -5.45 -12.01
CA GLU A 188 -19.58 -4.84 -12.29
C GLU A 188 -19.66 -3.86 -13.46
N SER A 189 -20.40 -4.19 -14.54
CA SER A 189 -20.59 -3.31 -15.68
C SER A 189 -21.27 -1.98 -15.30
N ALA A 190 -22.16 -1.99 -14.30
CA ALA A 190 -22.79 -0.78 -13.80
C ALA A 190 -21.78 0.09 -13.05
N LEU A 191 -21.00 -0.51 -12.16
CA LEU A 191 -20.00 0.20 -11.36
C LEU A 191 -18.80 0.69 -12.20
N PHE A 192 -18.51 0.04 -13.32
CA PHE A 192 -17.51 0.52 -14.28
C PHE A 192 -17.93 1.84 -14.92
N ASN A 193 -19.23 2.10 -14.99
CA ASN A 193 -19.82 3.31 -15.54
C ASN A 193 -20.34 4.26 -14.45
N ALA A 194 -20.00 4.01 -13.18
CA ALA A 194 -20.40 4.86 -12.07
C ALA A 194 -19.45 6.04 -11.89
N SER A 195 -19.98 7.22 -11.56
CA SER A 195 -19.19 8.35 -11.05
C SER A 195 -19.00 8.26 -9.53
N SER A 196 -19.99 7.75 -8.81
CA SER A 196 -19.94 7.58 -7.36
C SER A 196 -20.92 6.53 -6.87
N VAL A 197 -20.65 5.99 -5.68
CA VAL A 197 -21.48 5.04 -4.95
C VAL A 197 -21.65 5.55 -3.53
N GLN A 198 -22.89 5.80 -3.12
CA GLN A 198 -23.23 6.38 -1.82
C GLN A 198 -23.85 5.31 -0.92
N PHE A 199 -23.34 5.19 0.29
CA PHE A 199 -23.85 4.33 1.35
C PHE A 199 -24.27 5.19 2.54
N VAL A 200 -25.46 4.93 3.07
CA VAL A 200 -25.93 5.46 4.36
C VAL A 200 -25.91 4.30 5.35
N ILE A 201 -25.12 4.45 6.41
CA ILE A 201 -24.79 3.38 7.36
C ILE A 201 -25.24 3.82 8.76
N ASP A 202 -26.02 2.96 9.42
CA ASP A 202 -26.31 3.08 10.85
C ASP A 202 -25.11 2.56 11.66
N CYS A 203 -24.43 3.47 12.34
CA CYS A 203 -23.21 3.15 13.09
C CYS A 203 -23.45 2.14 14.22
N HIS A 204 -24.60 2.20 14.91
CA HIS A 204 -24.88 1.31 16.03
C HIS A 204 -25.16 -0.11 15.54
N ALA A 205 -25.95 -0.25 14.49
CA ALA A 205 -26.21 -1.55 13.86
C ALA A 205 -24.92 -2.16 13.28
N PHE A 206 -24.05 -1.33 12.70
CA PHE A 206 -22.77 -1.77 12.14
C PHE A 206 -21.79 -2.24 13.21
N GLU A 207 -21.73 -1.55 14.36
CA GLU A 207 -20.87 -1.92 15.49
C GLU A 207 -21.33 -3.23 16.15
N GLN A 208 -22.63 -3.43 16.32
CA GLN A 208 -23.20 -4.68 16.84
C GLN A 208 -22.93 -5.86 15.90
N ALA A 209 -23.03 -5.64 14.59
CA ALA A 209 -22.66 -6.63 13.57
C ALA A 209 -21.16 -6.98 13.58
N ALA A 210 -20.33 -5.99 13.89
CA ALA A 210 -18.87 -6.12 13.90
C ALA A 210 -18.32 -6.72 15.20
N SER A 211 -18.96 -6.51 16.35
CA SER A 211 -18.45 -6.89 17.68
C SER A 211 -18.36 -8.40 17.92
N GLU A 212 -18.97 -9.24 17.08
CA GLU A 212 -18.73 -10.70 17.10
C GLU A 212 -17.32 -11.06 16.56
N ALA A 213 -16.63 -10.12 15.90
CA ALA A 213 -15.30 -10.28 15.31
C ALA A 213 -14.32 -9.22 15.83
N ARG A 214 -13.80 -9.44 17.05
CA ARG A 214 -12.68 -8.75 17.74
C ARG A 214 -12.99 -7.38 18.38
N GLN A 215 -12.53 -7.25 19.62
CA GLN A 215 -12.54 -6.04 20.46
C GLN A 215 -11.63 -4.95 19.87
N ILE A 216 -12.16 -4.03 19.09
CA ILE A 216 -11.50 -2.77 18.75
C ILE A 216 -12.52 -1.66 19.02
N GLY A 217 -12.38 -0.96 20.15
CA GLY A 217 -12.98 0.34 20.50
C GLY A 217 -14.49 0.50 20.29
N SER A 218 -15.21 0.90 21.34
CA SER A 218 -16.65 1.19 21.20
C SER A 218 -16.90 2.58 20.59
N GLY A 219 -17.79 2.69 19.60
CA GLY A 219 -18.26 3.95 19.02
C GLY A 219 -18.02 4.18 17.51
N ILE A 220 -18.59 5.28 17.00
CA ILE A 220 -18.59 5.72 15.58
C ILE A 220 -17.18 5.73 14.95
N GLY A 221 -16.15 6.09 15.74
CA GLY A 221 -14.76 6.13 15.28
C GLY A 221 -14.23 4.78 14.82
N ALA A 222 -14.63 3.67 15.45
CA ALA A 222 -14.20 2.32 15.05
C ALA A 222 -14.81 1.90 13.71
N VAL A 223 -16.09 2.25 13.48
CA VAL A 223 -16.79 2.04 12.21
C VAL A 223 -16.08 2.79 11.08
N ILE A 224 -15.80 4.08 11.30
CA ILE A 224 -15.06 4.93 10.35
C ILE A 224 -13.71 4.30 10.00
N LYS A 225 -12.88 3.96 11.00
CA LYS A 225 -11.56 3.37 10.77
C LYS A 225 -11.64 2.09 9.93
N ARG A 226 -12.61 1.23 10.21
CA ARG A 226 -12.81 -0.01 9.45
C ARG A 226 -13.20 0.25 7.99
N LEU A 227 -14.13 1.17 7.73
CA LEU A 227 -14.55 1.51 6.36
C LEU A 227 -13.39 2.12 5.57
N CYS A 228 -12.62 3.00 6.20
CA CYS A 228 -11.42 3.59 5.62
C CYS A 228 -10.39 2.51 5.28
N TYR A 229 -10.08 1.64 6.23
CA TYR A 229 -9.16 0.52 6.03
C TYR A 229 -9.58 -0.37 4.85
N LEU A 230 -10.87 -0.71 4.72
CA LEU A 230 -11.36 -1.51 3.59
C LEU A 230 -11.22 -0.79 2.24
N ALA A 231 -11.52 0.51 2.22
CA ALA A 231 -11.37 1.33 1.02
C ALA A 231 -9.90 1.44 0.59
N ARG A 232 -9.01 1.70 1.56
CA ARG A 232 -7.55 1.74 1.42
C ARG A 232 -6.97 0.43 0.91
N LEU A 233 -7.33 -0.70 1.54
CA LEU A 233 -6.91 -2.04 1.15
C LEU A 233 -7.23 -2.36 -0.33
N LEU A 234 -8.33 -1.85 -0.85
CA LEU A 234 -8.74 -2.03 -2.25
C LEU A 234 -8.33 -0.85 -3.15
N GLY A 235 -7.69 0.18 -2.60
CA GLY A 235 -7.29 1.40 -3.30
C GLY A 235 -8.47 2.10 -3.99
N VAL A 236 -9.61 2.16 -3.30
CA VAL A 236 -10.82 2.87 -3.74
C VAL A 236 -10.90 4.19 -2.99
N TYR A 237 -11.07 5.27 -3.72
CA TYR A 237 -11.18 6.59 -3.14
C TYR A 237 -12.55 6.82 -2.51
N TYR A 238 -12.54 7.47 -1.36
CA TYR A 238 -13.73 7.65 -0.54
C TYR A 238 -13.81 9.02 0.08
N ASP A 239 -15.03 9.37 0.49
CA ASP A 239 -15.38 10.51 1.31
C ASP A 239 -16.37 10.06 2.40
N LEU A 240 -16.26 10.63 3.58
CA LEU A 240 -17.10 10.37 4.75
C LEU A 240 -17.65 11.68 5.31
N THR A 241 -18.97 11.72 5.45
CA THR A 241 -19.70 12.75 6.19
C THR A 241 -20.63 12.08 7.20
N TYR A 242 -21.06 12.81 8.23
CA TYR A 242 -21.96 12.27 9.25
C TYR A 242 -23.04 13.27 9.61
N ASP A 243 -24.23 12.76 9.92
CA ASP A 243 -25.30 13.56 10.48
C ASP A 243 -25.21 13.53 12.01
N SER A 244 -25.04 14.70 12.63
CA SER A 244 -25.07 14.85 14.08
C SER A 244 -26.47 14.49 14.60
N SER A 245 -26.54 13.49 15.49
CA SER A 245 -27.80 12.98 16.02
C SER A 245 -28.63 14.06 16.73
N SER A 246 -29.92 14.14 16.38
CA SER A 246 -30.93 14.68 17.30
C SER A 246 -31.23 13.62 18.38
N SER A 247 -31.73 14.02 19.54
CA SER A 247 -31.86 13.22 20.78
C SER A 247 -32.61 11.87 20.69
N HIS A 248 -33.12 11.48 19.51
CA HIS A 248 -33.89 10.24 19.31
C HIS A 248 -33.47 9.39 18.10
N THR A 249 -32.41 9.73 17.35
CA THR A 249 -32.00 8.99 16.14
C THR A 249 -30.54 8.57 16.19
N ALA A 250 -30.24 7.31 15.83
CA ALA A 250 -28.88 6.80 15.70
C ALA A 250 -28.06 7.65 14.69
N PRO A 251 -26.76 7.86 14.92
CA PRO A 251 -25.93 8.65 14.01
C PRO A 251 -25.77 7.92 12.68
N LEU A 252 -26.13 8.59 11.59
CA LEU A 252 -25.99 8.08 10.23
C LEU A 252 -24.66 8.56 9.64
N LEU A 253 -23.91 7.61 9.08
CA LEU A 253 -22.67 7.86 8.36
C LEU A 253 -22.92 7.75 6.86
N HIS A 254 -22.49 8.76 6.12
CA HIS A 254 -22.55 8.81 4.67
C HIS A 254 -21.17 8.52 4.10
N LEU A 255 -21.02 7.36 3.46
CA LEU A 255 -19.82 6.95 2.75
C LEU A 255 -20.03 7.12 1.25
N THR A 256 -19.23 7.97 0.62
CA THR A 256 -19.19 8.13 -0.83
C THR A 256 -17.93 7.47 -1.36
N LEU A 257 -18.07 6.45 -2.20
CA LEU A 257 -16.98 5.83 -2.95
C LEU A 257 -16.96 6.42 -4.36
N TYR A 258 -15.82 6.94 -4.81
CA TYR A 258 -15.70 7.51 -6.14
C TYR A 258 -15.49 6.42 -7.19
N GLY A 259 -16.14 6.60 -8.33
CA GLY A 259 -16.11 5.68 -9.46
C GLY A 259 -14.97 5.93 -10.45
N PRO A 260 -14.78 5.03 -11.43
CA PRO A 260 -13.67 5.12 -12.39
C PRO A 260 -13.63 6.40 -13.22
N GLN A 261 -14.78 7.06 -13.42
CA GLN A 261 -14.86 8.31 -14.20
C GLN A 261 -14.14 9.48 -13.56
N GLU A 262 -13.95 9.43 -12.24
CA GLU A 262 -13.25 10.47 -11.50
C GLU A 262 -11.74 10.19 -11.35
N MET A 263 -11.23 9.16 -12.05
CA MET A 263 -9.87 8.64 -11.87
C MET A 263 -9.04 8.63 -13.15
N THR A 264 -7.74 8.87 -12.99
CA THR A 264 -6.73 8.69 -14.04
C THR A 264 -6.24 7.24 -14.03
N GLY A 265 -6.37 6.52 -15.15
CA GLY A 265 -5.89 5.13 -15.29
C GLY A 265 -6.88 4.23 -16.05
N ALA A 266 -6.67 2.92 -16.03
CA ALA A 266 -7.53 1.94 -16.70
C ALA A 266 -8.87 1.78 -15.94
N PRO A 267 -10.01 2.29 -16.47
CA PRO A 267 -11.27 2.38 -15.72
C PRO A 267 -11.82 1.02 -15.28
N GLN A 268 -11.53 -0.04 -16.04
CA GLN A 268 -12.00 -1.40 -15.77
C GLN A 268 -11.36 -2.00 -14.50
N GLN A 269 -10.06 -1.78 -14.28
CA GLN A 269 -9.36 -2.30 -13.10
C GLN A 269 -9.83 -1.61 -11.82
N TYR A 270 -10.00 -0.29 -11.87
CA TYR A 270 -10.53 0.48 -10.75
C TYR A 270 -12.00 0.10 -10.46
N GLY A 271 -12.82 -0.03 -11.50
CA GLY A 271 -14.21 -0.45 -11.36
C GLY A 271 -14.36 -1.83 -10.71
N ALA A 272 -13.44 -2.76 -10.98
CA ALA A 272 -13.46 -4.08 -10.35
C ALA A 272 -13.15 -4.01 -8.85
N ARG A 273 -12.21 -3.14 -8.45
CA ARG A 273 -11.89 -2.88 -7.04
C ARG A 273 -13.06 -2.23 -6.30
N LEU A 274 -13.71 -1.24 -6.93
CA LEU A 274 -14.94 -0.63 -6.42
C LEU A 274 -16.06 -1.66 -6.23
N ALA A 275 -16.30 -2.51 -7.23
CA ALA A 275 -17.32 -3.56 -7.14
C ALA A 275 -17.01 -4.58 -6.06
N ARG A 276 -15.73 -4.90 -5.84
CA ARG A 276 -15.30 -5.76 -4.74
C ARG A 276 -15.57 -5.10 -3.38
N LEU A 277 -15.25 -3.82 -3.22
CA LEU A 277 -15.51 -3.08 -1.99
C LEU A 277 -17.01 -3.00 -1.69
N CYS A 278 -17.84 -2.67 -2.68
CA CYS A 278 -19.30 -2.62 -2.52
C CYS A 278 -19.83 -3.98 -2.05
N ARG A 279 -19.38 -5.09 -2.65
CA ARG A 279 -19.75 -6.45 -2.19
C ARG A 279 -19.32 -6.73 -0.75
N LEU A 280 -18.11 -6.33 -0.35
CA LEU A 280 -17.64 -6.53 1.03
C LEU A 280 -18.48 -5.72 2.05
N LEU A 281 -18.76 -4.45 1.77
CA LEU A 281 -19.54 -3.58 2.65
C LEU A 281 -20.95 -4.11 2.85
N LEU A 282 -21.54 -4.65 1.79
CA LEU A 282 -22.88 -5.22 1.82
C LEU A 282 -22.92 -6.62 2.47
N GLY A 283 -21.81 -7.11 3.04
CA GLY A 283 -21.76 -8.34 3.83
C GLY A 283 -21.64 -9.63 3.02
N TYR A 284 -21.21 -9.56 1.75
CA TYR A 284 -21.13 -10.75 0.89
C TYR A 284 -19.82 -11.52 1.11
N GLY A 285 -19.91 -12.79 1.56
CA GLY A 285 -18.78 -13.74 1.50
C GLY A 285 -18.49 -14.63 2.71
N ILE A 286 -19.33 -14.73 3.77
CA ILE A 286 -18.99 -15.56 4.96
C ILE A 286 -20.03 -16.66 5.30
N SER A 287 -21.26 -16.58 4.79
CA SER A 287 -22.36 -17.43 5.27
C SER A 287 -22.62 -18.72 4.48
N GLN A 288 -21.58 -19.41 3.96
CA GLN A 288 -21.77 -20.74 3.34
C GLN A 288 -20.74 -21.83 3.70
N ARG A 289 -19.93 -21.66 4.76
CA ARG A 289 -19.11 -22.78 5.27
C ARG A 289 -19.86 -23.82 6.10
N GLN A 290 -21.16 -23.66 6.39
CA GLN A 290 -21.91 -24.61 7.23
C GLN A 290 -22.72 -25.69 6.49
N HIS A 291 -22.64 -25.78 5.16
CA HIS A 291 -23.50 -26.73 4.41
C HIS A 291 -22.81 -27.92 3.72
N ILE A 292 -21.55 -28.23 4.06
CA ILE A 292 -20.92 -29.52 3.68
C ILE A 292 -20.35 -30.21 4.92
N SER A 293 -21.24 -30.59 5.83
CA SER A 293 -21.06 -31.72 6.75
C SER A 293 -22.41 -32.03 7.38
N ARG A 294 -23.29 -32.67 6.60
CA ARG A 294 -24.47 -33.35 7.14
C ARG A 294 -24.22 -34.85 7.08
N THR A 295 -23.67 -35.39 8.16
CA THR A 295 -24.00 -36.75 8.61
C THR A 295 -24.69 -36.62 9.96
N HIS A 296 -26.01 -36.89 9.92
CA HIS A 296 -26.91 -37.30 10.99
C HIS A 296 -26.69 -36.77 12.42
N GLY A 297 -27.62 -35.91 12.86
CA GLY A 297 -27.84 -35.59 14.26
C GLY A 297 -28.86 -34.46 14.42
N GLN A 298 -30.06 -34.79 14.88
CA GLN A 298 -31.10 -33.82 15.21
C GLN A 298 -30.62 -32.94 16.37
N HIS A 299 -30.44 -31.63 16.15
CA HIS A 299 -30.47 -30.64 17.22
C HIS A 299 -31.09 -29.31 16.76
N LYS A 300 -31.85 -28.72 17.69
CA LYS A 300 -32.63 -27.48 17.59
C LYS A 300 -31.85 -26.34 16.93
N ARG A 301 -32.48 -25.70 15.94
CA ARG A 301 -32.05 -24.43 15.32
C ARG A 301 -32.03 -23.31 16.36
N ASN A 302 -30.85 -22.87 16.76
CA ASN A 302 -30.63 -21.49 17.21
C ASN A 302 -30.23 -20.67 15.97
N ASN A 303 -31.13 -19.79 15.52
CA ASN A 303 -30.82 -18.79 14.49
C ASN A 303 -30.11 -17.61 15.19
N SER A 304 -28.79 -17.68 15.37
CA SER A 304 -27.98 -16.48 15.58
C SER A 304 -27.63 -15.91 14.21
N PRO A 305 -27.89 -14.62 13.92
CA PRO A 305 -27.51 -14.01 12.65
C PRO A 305 -25.99 -14.02 12.53
N THR A 306 -25.46 -14.47 11.39
CA THR A 306 -24.03 -14.37 11.10
C THR A 306 -23.61 -12.88 10.99
N SER A 307 -22.40 -12.52 11.45
CA SER A 307 -21.85 -11.14 11.35
C SER A 307 -22.01 -10.47 9.98
N ALA A 308 -21.98 -11.25 8.89
CA ALA A 308 -22.24 -10.80 7.51
C ALA A 308 -23.69 -10.35 7.24
N SER A 309 -24.69 -11.09 7.74
CA SER A 309 -26.10 -10.66 7.66
C SER A 309 -26.36 -9.40 8.49
N ALA A 310 -25.60 -9.22 9.56
CA ALA A 310 -25.70 -8.06 10.44
C ALA A 310 -25.09 -6.78 9.80
N LEU A 311 -24.05 -6.89 8.96
CA LEU A 311 -23.50 -5.75 8.21
C LEU A 311 -24.50 -5.23 7.16
N SER A 312 -25.21 -6.13 6.47
CA SER A 312 -26.24 -5.73 5.50
C SER A 312 -27.43 -5.03 6.15
N SER A 313 -27.80 -5.40 7.38
CA SER A 313 -28.88 -4.74 8.13
C SER A 313 -28.52 -3.34 8.63
N ALA A 314 -27.23 -3.01 8.69
CA ALA A 314 -26.77 -1.68 9.08
C ALA A 314 -26.80 -0.67 7.92
N ILE A 315 -26.91 -1.13 6.67
CA ILE A 315 -26.95 -0.24 5.51
C ILE A 315 -28.40 0.18 5.27
N VAL A 316 -28.67 1.46 5.54
CA VAL A 316 -29.99 2.08 5.38
C VAL A 316 -30.29 2.32 3.90
N LYS A 317 -29.28 2.74 3.14
CA LYS A 317 -29.42 3.08 1.71
C LYS A 317 -28.10 2.86 0.98
N ALA A 318 -28.15 2.31 -0.24
CA ALA A 318 -27.00 2.18 -1.12
C ALA A 318 -27.40 2.52 -2.56
N GLU A 319 -26.81 3.57 -3.14
CA GLU A 319 -27.12 4.04 -4.49
C GLU A 319 -25.85 4.35 -5.29
N ALA A 320 -25.79 3.88 -6.53
CA ALA A 320 -24.74 4.25 -7.48
C ALA A 320 -25.25 5.26 -8.49
N SER A 321 -24.45 6.28 -8.81
CA SER A 321 -24.70 7.22 -9.91
C SER A 321 -24.00 6.71 -11.16
N VAL A 322 -24.76 6.14 -12.08
CA VAL A 322 -24.27 5.43 -13.27
C VAL A 322 -24.60 6.22 -14.53
N HIS A 323 -23.64 6.30 -15.47
CA HIS A 323 -23.79 7.06 -16.70
C HIS A 323 -23.84 6.16 -17.92
N PHE A 324 -24.83 6.35 -18.77
CA PHE A 324 -24.90 5.76 -20.10
C PHE A 324 -25.72 6.64 -21.03
N LEU A 325 -25.47 6.58 -22.34
CA LEU A 325 -26.18 7.40 -23.35
C LEU A 325 -26.18 8.92 -23.01
N GLN A 326 -25.04 9.42 -22.49
CA GLN A 326 -24.86 10.84 -22.11
C GLN A 326 -25.83 11.36 -21.02
N ARG A 327 -26.40 10.45 -20.20
CA ARG A 327 -27.27 10.81 -19.07
C ARG A 327 -26.83 10.09 -17.79
N SER A 328 -27.15 10.69 -16.66
CA SER A 328 -26.94 10.13 -15.32
C SER A 328 -28.20 9.43 -14.81
N TYR A 329 -28.02 8.26 -14.20
CA TYR A 329 -29.07 7.41 -13.64
C TYR A 329 -28.66 6.94 -12.24
N ARG A 330 -29.65 6.83 -11.35
CA ARG A 330 -29.48 6.19 -10.04
C ARG A 330 -29.74 4.69 -10.13
N LEU A 331 -28.80 3.89 -9.66
CA LEU A 331 -28.96 2.46 -9.46
C LEU A 331 -29.07 2.19 -7.96
N ALA A 332 -30.26 1.82 -7.49
CA ALA A 332 -30.46 1.37 -6.12
C ALA A 332 -29.86 -0.05 -5.96
N MET A 333 -29.03 -0.23 -4.93
CA MET A 333 -28.42 -1.51 -4.58
C MET A 333 -29.13 -2.08 -3.37
N ASP A 334 -30.32 -2.63 -3.60
CA ASP A 334 -31.14 -3.20 -2.54
C ASP A 334 -30.62 -4.58 -2.15
N ASN A 335 -30.90 -5.00 -0.90
CA ASN A 335 -30.43 -6.29 -0.37
C ASN A 335 -30.91 -7.49 -1.21
N THR A 336 -32.04 -7.36 -1.91
CA THR A 336 -32.59 -8.36 -2.84
C THR A 336 -31.74 -8.52 -4.10
N LEU A 337 -31.32 -7.42 -4.73
CA LEU A 337 -30.40 -7.41 -5.89
C LEU A 337 -29.08 -8.08 -5.51
N LEU A 338 -28.59 -7.74 -4.33
CA LEU A 338 -27.29 -8.15 -3.85
C LEU A 338 -27.26 -9.64 -3.47
N SER A 339 -28.39 -10.20 -3.01
CA SER A 339 -28.55 -11.63 -2.74
C SER A 339 -28.33 -12.54 -3.96
N LEU A 340 -28.32 -11.96 -5.16
CA LEU A 340 -28.19 -12.66 -6.45
C LEU A 340 -26.75 -12.69 -6.99
N LEU A 341 -25.79 -12.06 -6.30
CA LEU A 341 -24.39 -11.98 -6.72
C LEU A 341 -23.54 -13.14 -6.13
N PRO A 342 -22.49 -13.60 -6.82
CA PRO A 342 -21.63 -14.68 -6.33
C PRO A 342 -20.89 -14.32 -5.04
N THR A 343 -20.71 -15.33 -4.22
CA THR A 343 -19.76 -15.37 -3.10
C THR A 343 -18.33 -15.40 -3.65
N GLY A 344 -17.64 -14.25 -3.70
CA GLY A 344 -16.26 -14.17 -4.18
C GLY A 344 -15.21 -14.52 -3.11
N GLU A 345 -14.14 -15.18 -3.54
CA GLU A 345 -13.04 -15.80 -2.78
C GLU A 345 -12.43 -14.94 -1.65
N ALA A 346 -12.63 -15.39 -0.41
CA ALA A 346 -11.95 -14.91 0.78
C ALA A 346 -10.57 -15.58 1.00
N SER A 347 -9.79 -15.83 -0.07
CA SER A 347 -8.50 -16.56 0.01
C SER A 347 -7.25 -15.69 -0.07
N LEU A 348 -7.33 -14.38 0.14
CA LEU A 348 -6.14 -13.50 0.12
C LEU A 348 -5.73 -12.96 1.51
N VAL A 349 -6.39 -13.36 2.59
CA VAL A 349 -6.05 -12.87 3.95
C VAL A 349 -5.06 -13.79 4.70
N GLN A 350 -4.57 -14.88 4.09
CA GLN A 350 -3.72 -15.87 4.78
C GLN A 350 -2.41 -16.31 4.09
N SER A 351 -2.01 -15.71 2.97
CA SER A 351 -0.86 -16.19 2.19
C SER A 351 0.37 -15.26 2.17
N THR A 352 0.67 -14.55 3.27
CA THR A 352 1.97 -13.87 3.44
C THR A 352 2.68 -14.15 4.77
N ALA A 353 2.16 -15.02 5.63
CA ALA A 353 2.83 -15.42 6.87
C ALA A 353 3.29 -16.88 6.78
N GLY A 354 4.49 -17.08 6.24
CA GLY A 354 5.14 -18.39 6.20
C GLY A 354 6.65 -18.25 6.23
N ALA A 355 7.21 -18.18 7.45
CA ALA A 355 8.38 -18.96 7.92
C ALA A 355 9.26 -18.15 8.91
N SER A 356 8.99 -18.32 10.21
CA SER A 356 10.01 -18.52 11.26
C SER A 356 9.34 -18.48 12.64
N ALA A 357 9.24 -19.65 13.28
CA ALA A 357 8.85 -19.78 14.67
C ALA A 357 10.09 -19.61 15.56
N GLY A 358 10.03 -18.67 16.50
CA GLY A 358 11.05 -18.42 17.52
C GLY A 358 10.48 -17.54 18.63
N VAL A 359 10.80 -17.87 19.87
CA VAL A 359 10.16 -17.44 21.12
C VAL A 359 10.60 -16.02 21.55
N ALA A 360 9.66 -15.22 22.08
CA ALA A 360 9.77 -14.32 23.25
C ALA A 360 9.19 -12.89 23.09
N GLN A 361 8.49 -12.50 24.16
CA GLN A 361 8.24 -11.14 24.70
C GLN A 361 7.23 -10.22 23.98
N GLN A 362 6.32 -9.70 24.81
CA GLN A 362 5.23 -8.79 24.48
C GLN A 362 5.78 -7.45 23.95
N ALA A 363 5.68 -7.26 22.64
CA ALA A 363 5.78 -5.97 21.95
C ALA A 363 4.38 -5.61 21.38
N PRO A 364 4.04 -4.32 21.23
CA PRO A 364 2.70 -3.90 20.81
C PRO A 364 2.35 -4.47 19.43
N VAL A 365 1.10 -4.89 19.31
CA VAL A 365 0.53 -5.59 18.15
C VAL A 365 0.63 -4.71 16.89
N HIS A 366 1.67 -4.91 16.09
CA HIS A 366 1.69 -4.43 14.71
C HIS A 366 0.76 -5.32 13.88
N THR A 367 -0.46 -4.83 13.65
CA THR A 367 -1.27 -5.31 12.52
C THR A 367 -0.49 -4.99 11.24
N PRO A 368 -0.43 -5.89 10.23
CA PRO A 368 0.18 -5.57 8.95
C PRO A 368 -0.65 -4.48 8.28
N SER A 369 -0.30 -3.22 8.51
CA SER A 369 -1.02 -2.06 8.03
C SER A 369 -0.54 -1.70 6.64
N VAL A 370 -1.43 -1.94 5.67
CA VAL A 370 -1.29 -1.52 4.28
C VAL A 370 -1.08 0.00 4.23
N PHE A 371 -0.11 0.46 3.45
CA PHE A 371 0.09 1.89 3.18
C PHE A 371 -0.69 2.27 1.91
N ASP A 372 -1.25 3.47 1.87
CA ASP A 372 -2.02 3.94 0.70
C ASP A 372 -1.09 4.36 -0.43
N SER A 373 0.14 4.77 -0.09
CA SER A 373 1.16 5.18 -1.03
C SER A 373 2.55 4.69 -0.65
N SER A 374 3.43 4.55 -1.65
CA SER A 374 4.86 4.30 -1.41
C SER A 374 5.53 5.44 -0.64
N ILE A 375 4.97 6.66 -0.73
CA ILE A 375 5.47 7.83 -0.01
C ILE A 375 5.22 7.67 1.48
N GLU A 376 4.00 7.32 1.91
CA GLU A 376 3.69 7.03 3.31
C GLU A 376 4.55 5.90 3.86
N GLN A 377 4.73 4.83 3.08
CA GLN A 377 5.58 3.71 3.47
C GLN A 377 7.01 4.16 3.70
N SER A 378 7.61 4.84 2.70
CA SER A 378 8.99 5.33 2.79
C SER A 378 9.18 6.31 3.95
N PHE A 379 8.19 7.16 4.22
CA PHE A 379 8.22 8.09 5.34
C PHE A 379 8.19 7.37 6.69
N ALA A 380 7.30 6.39 6.87
CA ALA A 380 7.21 5.63 8.11
C ALA A 380 8.48 4.80 8.37
N GLU A 381 9.04 4.18 7.34
CA GLU A 381 10.31 3.44 7.42
C GLU A 381 11.48 4.37 7.76
N ALA A 382 11.56 5.53 7.11
CA ALA A 382 12.59 6.54 7.42
C ALA A 382 12.45 7.08 8.84
N PHE A 383 11.22 7.29 9.33
CA PHE A 383 10.98 7.73 10.69
C PHE A 383 11.44 6.68 11.71
N ALA A 384 11.08 5.40 11.51
CA ALA A 384 11.50 4.30 12.38
C ALA A 384 13.03 4.15 12.43
N ALA A 385 13.71 4.35 11.29
CA ALA A 385 15.17 4.38 11.24
C ALA A 385 15.75 5.54 12.09
N LEU A 386 15.18 6.75 11.98
CA LEU A 386 15.59 7.88 12.81
C LEU A 386 15.32 7.62 14.31
N GLU A 387 14.19 7.00 14.64
CA GLU A 387 13.82 6.66 16.01
C GLU A 387 14.84 5.71 16.65
N SER A 388 15.28 4.69 15.91
CA SER A 388 16.33 3.76 16.36
C SER A 388 17.68 4.44 16.61
N SER A 389 17.96 5.55 15.92
CA SER A 389 19.16 6.36 16.11
C SER A 389 18.97 7.52 17.11
N HIS A 390 17.82 7.57 17.81
CA HIS A 390 17.42 8.64 18.72
C HIS A 390 17.41 10.06 18.09
N ALA A 391 17.22 10.15 16.77
CA ALA A 391 17.25 11.40 16.01
C ALA A 391 15.87 12.04 15.77
N VAL A 392 14.83 11.58 16.48
CA VAL A 392 13.44 12.05 16.34
C VAL A 392 13.01 13.07 17.39
N ASP A 393 13.94 13.58 18.21
CA ASP A 393 13.69 14.59 19.25
C ASP A 393 12.48 14.23 20.17
N GLY A 394 12.33 12.94 20.52
CA GLY A 394 11.26 12.42 21.38
C GLY A 394 9.88 12.28 20.72
N TRP A 395 9.73 12.62 19.44
CA TRP A 395 8.48 12.43 18.71
C TRP A 395 8.23 10.95 18.41
N GLN A 396 7.01 10.51 18.66
CA GLN A 396 6.51 9.19 18.30
C GLN A 396 5.56 9.31 17.10
N LEU A 397 5.71 8.43 16.12
CA LEU A 397 4.85 8.40 14.93
C LEU A 397 3.72 7.40 15.11
N ILE A 398 2.49 7.91 15.16
CA ILE A 398 1.26 7.12 15.17
C ILE A 398 0.69 7.10 13.75
N ARG A 399 0.50 5.90 13.20
CA ARG A 399 -0.20 5.68 11.93
C ARG A 399 -1.69 5.66 12.14
N GLU A 400 -2.45 6.13 11.14
CA GLU A 400 -3.92 6.10 11.13
C GLU A 400 -4.52 6.60 12.45
N PRO A 401 -4.20 7.85 12.84
CA PRO A 401 -4.71 8.44 14.08
C PRO A 401 -6.24 8.51 14.10
N GLU A 402 -6.76 8.93 15.25
CA GLU A 402 -8.20 9.09 15.44
C GLU A 402 -8.78 10.13 14.46
N PRO A 403 -9.96 9.87 13.86
CA PRO A 403 -10.62 10.81 12.97
C PRO A 403 -10.89 12.15 13.66
N LEU A 404 -10.60 13.24 12.95
CA LEU A 404 -10.99 14.59 13.33
C LEU A 404 -12.41 14.85 12.85
N MET A 405 -13.34 15.03 13.78
CA MET A 405 -14.72 15.42 13.49
C MET A 405 -14.83 16.94 13.44
N PHE A 406 -15.43 17.48 12.38
CA PHE A 406 -15.68 18.91 12.23
C PHE A 406 -17.07 19.16 11.62
N GLU A 407 -17.94 19.84 12.35
CA GLU A 407 -19.34 20.12 11.98
C GLU A 407 -20.11 18.87 11.47
N GLN A 408 -20.09 18.61 10.16
CA GLN A 408 -20.73 17.49 9.46
C GLN A 408 -19.73 16.65 8.62
N SER A 409 -18.44 16.93 8.74
CA SER A 409 -17.36 16.33 7.96
C SER A 409 -16.38 15.55 8.84
N ILE A 410 -15.80 14.50 8.25
CA ILE A 410 -14.75 13.71 8.88
C ILE A 410 -13.46 13.91 8.09
N PHE A 411 -12.39 14.22 8.81
CA PHE A 411 -11.04 14.27 8.27
C PHE A 411 -10.14 13.27 9.00
N ILE A 412 -9.41 12.46 8.25
CA ILE A 412 -8.57 11.40 8.82
C ILE A 412 -7.15 11.66 8.32
N PRO A 413 -6.27 12.20 9.19
CA PRO A 413 -4.87 12.38 8.85
C PRO A 413 -4.18 11.04 8.59
N ASP A 414 -3.14 11.05 7.76
CA ASP A 414 -2.31 9.85 7.52
C ASP A 414 -1.50 9.46 8.77
N PHE A 415 -0.92 10.45 9.45
CA PHE A 415 -0.10 10.25 10.65
C PHE A 415 -0.43 11.26 11.75
N ALA A 416 -0.04 10.93 12.98
CA ALA A 416 0.09 11.88 14.08
C ALA A 416 1.45 11.72 14.75
N LEU A 417 2.14 12.84 14.97
CA LEU A 417 3.33 12.92 15.80
C LEU A 417 2.91 13.29 17.21
N THR A 418 3.28 12.48 18.19
CA THR A 418 3.00 12.74 19.61
C THR A 418 4.28 12.89 20.40
N ARG A 419 4.31 13.91 21.26
CA ARG A 419 5.40 14.15 22.22
C ARG A 419 4.85 14.89 23.43
N ASP A 420 4.97 14.30 24.61
CA ASP A 420 4.34 14.77 25.85
C ASP A 420 2.83 15.04 25.64
N GLN A 421 2.39 16.28 25.91
CA GLN A 421 1.00 16.70 25.71
C GLN A 421 0.71 17.23 24.29
N ARG A 422 1.73 17.32 23.42
CA ARG A 422 1.58 17.84 22.05
C ARG A 422 1.30 16.70 21.09
N ARG A 423 0.28 16.91 20.24
CA ARG A 423 -0.08 16.02 19.14
C ARG A 423 -0.20 16.85 17.88
N ILE A 424 0.55 16.50 16.84
CA ILE A 424 0.57 17.19 15.55
C ILE A 424 0.15 16.19 14.48
N TYR A 425 -0.90 16.50 13.75
CA TYR A 425 -1.39 15.67 12.66
C TYR A 425 -0.65 15.99 11.36
N VAL A 426 -0.32 14.95 10.60
CA VAL A 426 0.39 15.06 9.33
C VAL A 426 -0.47 14.42 8.24
N GLU A 427 -0.73 15.19 7.19
CA GLU A 427 -1.45 14.73 6.00
C GLU A 427 -0.52 14.76 4.79
N ILE A 428 -0.39 13.65 4.06
CA ILE A 428 0.38 13.57 2.83
C ILE A 428 -0.57 13.73 1.63
N LEU A 429 -0.43 14.84 0.92
CA LEU A 429 -1.17 15.09 -0.31
C LEU A 429 -0.40 14.51 -1.49
N GLY A 430 -1.08 13.79 -2.38
CA GLY A 430 -0.48 13.15 -3.57
C GLY A 430 -0.92 13.78 -4.90
N PHE A 431 -0.81 13.01 -5.99
CA PHE A 431 -1.33 13.35 -7.32
C PHE A 431 -2.72 12.76 -7.55
N TRP A 432 -3.69 13.63 -7.84
CA TRP A 432 -5.09 13.25 -7.98
C TRP A 432 -5.75 14.08 -9.09
N THR A 433 -6.92 13.64 -9.53
CA THR A 433 -7.73 14.39 -10.49
C THR A 433 -8.04 15.81 -9.97
N PRO A 434 -8.21 16.81 -10.86
CA PRO A 434 -8.53 18.18 -10.45
C PRO A 434 -9.72 18.26 -9.49
N SER A 435 -10.80 17.53 -9.78
CA SER A 435 -12.00 17.46 -8.93
C SER A 435 -11.72 16.90 -7.54
N TYR A 436 -10.88 15.87 -7.41
CA TYR A 436 -10.49 15.34 -6.10
C TYR A 436 -9.66 16.37 -5.31
N ARG A 437 -8.71 17.04 -5.97
CA ARG A 437 -7.88 18.08 -5.34
C ARG A 437 -8.75 19.22 -4.80
N GLU A 438 -9.70 19.72 -5.58
CA GLU A 438 -10.62 20.79 -5.17
C GLU A 438 -11.41 20.41 -3.91
N ARG A 439 -11.97 19.19 -3.86
CA ARG A 439 -12.68 18.70 -2.66
C ARG A 439 -11.78 18.58 -1.45
N LYS A 440 -10.55 18.08 -1.62
CA LYS A 440 -9.58 17.96 -0.52
C LYS A 440 -9.15 19.33 -0.01
N VAL A 441 -8.95 20.31 -0.90
CA VAL A 441 -8.70 21.71 -0.53
C VAL A 441 -9.87 22.29 0.27
N GLN A 442 -11.12 22.10 -0.17
CA GLN A 442 -12.30 22.59 0.56
C GLN A 442 -12.38 22.01 1.97
N LYS A 443 -12.13 20.71 2.14
CA LYS A 443 -12.09 20.07 3.46
C LYS A 443 -10.97 20.61 4.34
N LEU A 444 -9.77 20.78 3.80
CA LEU A 444 -8.66 21.36 4.54
C LEU A 444 -8.93 22.82 4.93
N GLN A 445 -9.63 23.58 4.08
CA GLN A 445 -10.06 24.94 4.41
C GLN A 445 -11.07 24.97 5.57
N GLN A 446 -11.94 23.97 5.72
CA GLN A 446 -12.82 23.86 6.88
C GLN A 446 -12.04 23.63 8.19
N LEU A 447 -10.82 23.08 8.11
CA LEU A 447 -9.92 22.92 9.25
C LEU A 447 -9.07 24.17 9.54
N GLN A 448 -9.36 25.29 8.88
CA GLN A 448 -8.73 26.58 9.17
C GLN A 448 -8.90 26.93 10.66
N GLY A 449 -7.81 27.40 11.28
CA GLY A 449 -7.77 27.73 12.71
C GLY A 449 -7.22 26.62 13.62
N ARG A 450 -7.09 25.39 13.11
CA ARG A 450 -6.33 24.35 13.79
C ARG A 450 -4.84 24.61 13.68
N GLY A 451 -4.20 24.81 14.83
CA GLY A 451 -2.75 24.99 14.90
C GLY A 451 -1.97 23.68 14.78
N ASP A 452 -2.61 22.52 14.92
CA ASP A 452 -1.98 21.21 15.13
C ASP A 452 -1.92 20.33 13.87
N ILE A 453 -1.96 20.92 12.67
CA ILE A 453 -1.94 20.18 11.40
C ILE A 453 -0.78 20.66 10.52
N VAL A 454 -0.03 19.72 9.96
CA VAL A 454 1.03 19.92 8.97
C VAL A 454 0.65 19.19 7.68
N LEU A 455 0.84 19.85 6.54
CA LEU A 455 0.57 19.26 5.22
C LEU A 455 1.89 18.94 4.50
N ALA A 456 2.02 17.74 3.96
CA ALA A 456 3.09 17.39 3.03
C ALA A 456 2.55 17.47 1.59
N ILE A 457 3.11 18.35 0.76
CA ILE A 457 2.58 18.64 -0.59
C ILE A 457 3.69 18.50 -1.64
N PRO A 458 3.44 17.85 -2.79
CA PRO A 458 4.45 17.72 -3.83
C PRO A 458 4.73 19.07 -4.48
N GLU A 459 6.00 19.36 -4.79
CA GLU A 459 6.44 20.66 -5.32
C GLU A 459 5.71 21.04 -6.61
N VAL A 460 5.45 20.07 -7.47
CA VAL A 460 4.75 20.26 -8.73
C VAL A 460 3.25 20.60 -8.56
N ALA A 461 2.68 20.41 -7.36
CA ALA A 461 1.29 20.76 -7.05
C ALA A 461 1.16 22.10 -6.31
N ARG A 462 2.25 22.87 -6.18
CA ARG A 462 2.26 24.18 -5.48
C ARG A 462 1.12 25.10 -5.86
N GLU A 463 0.88 25.28 -7.16
CA GLU A 463 -0.17 26.18 -7.65
C GLU A 463 -1.57 25.73 -7.25
N ALA A 464 -1.83 24.42 -7.30
CA ALA A 464 -3.14 23.85 -6.99
C ALA A 464 -3.51 23.97 -5.50
N PHE A 465 -2.52 24.05 -4.61
CA PHE A 465 -2.70 24.14 -3.16
C PHE A 465 -2.30 25.52 -2.60
N ALA A 466 -2.12 26.53 -3.45
CA ALA A 466 -1.64 27.86 -3.06
C ALA A 466 -2.48 28.50 -1.94
N SER A 467 -3.79 28.28 -1.94
CA SER A 467 -4.70 28.78 -0.91
C SER A 467 -4.45 28.21 0.49
N LEU A 468 -3.79 27.06 0.60
CA LEU A 468 -3.49 26.42 1.89
C LEU A 468 -2.15 26.89 2.49
N VAL A 469 -1.27 27.45 1.66
CA VAL A 469 0.09 27.87 2.07
C VAL A 469 0.06 28.97 3.13
N SER A 470 -0.93 29.85 3.09
CA SER A 470 -1.10 30.90 4.09
C SER A 470 -1.75 30.41 5.39
N VAL A 471 -2.29 29.19 5.41
CA VAL A 471 -3.10 28.66 6.51
C VAL A 471 -2.33 27.63 7.31
N PHE A 472 -1.72 26.67 6.64
CA PHE A 472 -1.07 25.52 7.26
C PHE A 472 0.44 25.54 7.04
N PRO A 473 1.24 25.04 7.99
CA PRO A 473 2.63 24.70 7.73
C PRO A 473 2.74 23.59 6.68
N ILE A 474 3.60 23.81 5.67
CA ILE A 474 3.77 22.88 4.55
C ILE A 474 5.20 22.34 4.50
N ALA A 475 5.32 21.02 4.45
CA ALA A 475 6.52 20.30 4.02
C ALA A 475 6.42 20.02 2.52
N TRP A 476 7.30 20.63 1.72
CA TRP A 476 7.34 20.38 0.29
C TRP A 476 8.17 19.13 -0.01
N TYR A 477 7.73 18.31 -0.97
CA TYR A 477 8.49 17.12 -1.38
C TYR A 477 8.48 16.91 -2.89
N SER A 478 9.47 16.21 -3.43
CA SER A 478 9.54 15.85 -4.85
C SER A 478 9.06 14.41 -5.07
N ASP A 479 9.99 13.46 -5.03
CA ASP A 479 9.71 12.02 -5.21
C ASP A 479 9.45 11.30 -3.89
N GLN A 480 10.04 11.78 -2.79
CA GLN A 480 9.90 11.22 -1.45
C GLN A 480 9.79 12.33 -0.40
N LEU A 481 9.01 12.06 0.65
CA LEU A 481 8.87 12.95 1.80
C LEU A 481 10.01 12.71 2.79
N SER A 482 10.83 13.73 3.02
CA SER A 482 11.92 13.66 3.99
C SER A 482 11.41 13.75 5.43
N ALA A 483 11.62 12.69 6.21
CA ALA A 483 11.27 12.67 7.63
C ALA A 483 12.06 13.72 8.43
N THR A 484 13.32 13.99 8.06
CA THR A 484 14.16 14.98 8.75
C THR A 484 13.69 16.40 8.48
N GLU A 485 13.27 16.72 7.25
CA GLU A 485 12.73 18.05 6.92
C GLU A 485 11.40 18.31 7.61
N LEU A 486 10.53 17.29 7.68
CA LEU A 486 9.26 17.39 8.40
C LEU A 486 9.49 17.59 9.89
N LEU A 487 10.38 16.81 10.51
CA LEU A 487 10.76 16.99 11.92
C LEU A 487 11.37 18.37 12.18
N HIS A 488 12.18 18.90 11.26
CA HIS A 488 12.73 20.25 11.36
C HIS A 488 11.65 21.33 11.30
N LEU A 489 10.64 21.17 10.42
CA LEU A 489 9.48 22.06 10.36
C LEU A 489 8.67 21.99 11.66
N VAL A 490 8.40 20.77 12.15
CA VAL A 490 7.67 20.57 13.41
C VAL A 490 8.41 21.23 14.56
N ARG A 491 9.73 21.06 14.63
CA ARG A 491 10.58 21.69 15.63
C ARG A 491 10.48 23.21 15.57
N ASN A 492 10.72 23.82 14.42
CA ASN A 492 10.74 25.28 14.34
C ASN A 492 9.39 25.94 14.65
N ARG A 493 8.28 25.22 14.46
CA ARG A 493 6.94 25.78 14.63
C ARG A 493 6.28 25.43 15.97
N TYR A 494 6.56 24.24 16.49
CA TYR A 494 5.89 23.64 17.64
C TYR A 494 6.84 23.26 18.77
N ASP A 495 8.12 23.62 18.69
CA ASP A 495 9.07 23.40 19.77
C ASP A 495 9.43 24.73 20.43
N ASP A 496 8.87 24.99 21.61
CA ASP A 496 9.29 26.11 22.45
C ASP A 496 10.19 25.59 23.58
N VAL A 497 11.49 25.75 23.40
CA VAL A 497 12.50 25.31 24.37
C VAL A 497 12.41 26.14 25.65
N ALA A 498 12.14 27.44 25.55
CA ALA A 498 12.11 28.33 26.71
C ALA A 498 10.91 28.00 27.63
N GLU A 499 9.75 27.73 27.04
CA GLU A 499 8.56 27.26 27.75
C GLU A 499 8.83 25.94 28.48
N ARG A 500 9.43 24.94 27.80
CA ARG A 500 9.78 23.65 28.41
C ARG A 500 10.75 23.81 29.58
N LEU A 501 11.85 24.54 29.37
CA LEU A 501 12.84 24.77 30.40
C LEU A 501 12.26 25.52 31.62
N GLY A 502 11.25 26.37 31.41
CA GLY A 502 10.51 27.05 32.48
C GLY A 502 9.54 26.15 33.24
N ALA A 503 9.04 25.08 32.60
CA ALA A 503 8.11 24.12 33.19
C ALA A 503 8.81 23.02 34.02
N ILE A 504 10.14 22.95 34.00
CA ILE A 504 10.91 21.96 34.76
C ILE A 504 10.69 22.17 36.26
N ASP A 505 10.23 21.13 36.96
CA ASP A 505 10.21 21.11 38.43
C ASP A 505 11.60 20.83 38.99
N ILE A 506 12.37 21.91 39.19
CA ILE A 506 13.74 21.86 39.69
C ILE A 506 13.81 21.16 41.07
N MET A 507 12.80 21.34 41.93
CA MET A 507 12.79 20.74 43.27
C MET A 507 12.54 19.24 43.21
N ALA A 508 11.61 18.79 42.38
CA ALA A 508 11.36 17.36 42.17
C ALA A 508 12.60 16.65 41.60
N VAL A 509 13.27 17.25 40.60
CA VAL A 509 14.49 16.68 40.01
C VAL A 509 15.60 16.58 41.07
N ARG A 510 15.84 17.64 41.85
CA ARG A 510 16.84 17.62 42.93
C ARG A 510 16.52 16.58 44.01
N SER A 511 15.25 16.50 44.44
CA SER A 511 14.82 15.49 45.40
C SER A 511 15.05 14.07 44.89
N ARG A 512 14.85 13.84 43.58
CA ARG A 512 15.08 12.53 42.97
C ARG A 512 16.56 12.18 42.91
N VAL A 513 17.43 13.12 42.53
CA VAL A 513 18.90 12.93 42.61
C VAL A 513 19.33 12.65 44.05
N GLN A 514 18.73 13.31 45.05
CA GLN A 514 19.04 13.06 46.46
C GLN A 514 18.66 11.65 46.93
N GLN A 515 17.54 11.11 46.43
CA GLN A 515 17.06 9.77 46.76
C GLN A 515 17.86 8.67 46.06
N GLU A 516 18.12 8.83 44.76
CA GLU A 516 18.76 7.80 43.93
C GLU A 516 20.31 7.92 43.90
N GLY A 517 20.86 9.08 44.25
CA GLY A 517 22.30 9.36 44.31
C GLY A 517 22.96 9.62 42.95
N PHE A 518 22.51 8.93 41.90
CA PHE A 518 23.02 9.04 40.53
C PHE A 518 21.90 8.84 39.51
N LEU A 519 21.82 9.72 38.52
CA LEU A 519 20.92 9.64 37.37
C LEU A 519 21.75 9.71 36.09
N THR A 520 21.59 8.72 35.21
CA THR A 520 22.30 8.67 33.93
C THR A 520 21.91 9.84 33.02
N GLU A 521 22.78 10.18 32.05
CA GLU A 521 22.46 11.22 31.07
C GLU A 521 21.15 10.92 30.32
N ARG A 522 20.88 9.64 30.00
CA ARG A 522 19.63 9.19 29.36
C ARG A 522 18.41 9.52 30.22
N ALA A 523 18.46 9.24 31.52
CA ALA A 523 17.38 9.58 32.44
C ALA A 523 17.19 11.11 32.55
N CYS A 524 18.26 11.89 32.40
CA CYS A 524 18.19 13.34 32.41
C CYS A 524 17.41 13.92 31.21
N TYR A 525 17.50 13.31 30.02
CA TYR A 525 16.72 13.75 28.86
C TYR A 525 15.21 13.67 29.13
N GLU A 526 14.75 12.54 29.68
CA GLU A 526 13.34 12.33 30.03
C GLU A 526 12.88 13.25 31.17
N LEU A 527 13.66 13.33 32.26
CA LEU A 527 13.30 14.11 33.44
C LEU A 527 13.27 15.62 33.20
N LEU A 528 14.15 16.12 32.33
CA LEU A 528 14.27 17.55 32.03
C LEU A 528 13.47 17.97 30.79
N HIS A 529 12.74 17.04 30.16
CA HIS A 529 11.98 17.29 28.92
C HIS A 529 12.85 17.92 27.82
N VAL A 530 14.09 17.45 27.70
CA VAL A 530 15.07 17.88 26.69
C VAL A 530 15.36 16.72 25.76
N TYR A 531 15.69 17.03 24.49
CA TYR A 531 15.90 15.99 23.48
C TYR A 531 17.25 16.11 22.76
N ARG A 532 18.00 17.17 23.04
CA ARG A 532 19.29 17.46 22.42
C ARG A 532 20.34 17.81 23.46
N ARG A 533 21.59 17.46 23.17
CA ARG A 533 22.71 17.73 24.08
C ARG A 533 22.89 19.22 24.40
N SER A 534 22.60 20.11 23.43
CA SER A 534 22.63 21.55 23.64
C SER A 534 21.53 22.05 24.58
N GLU A 535 20.34 21.42 24.55
CA GLU A 535 19.23 21.75 25.46
C GLU A 535 19.51 21.21 26.86
N LEU A 536 20.10 20.02 26.95
CA LEU A 536 20.48 19.41 28.22
C LEU A 536 21.45 20.29 29.00
N GLN A 537 22.46 20.87 28.36
CA GLN A 537 23.39 21.80 29.02
C GLN A 537 22.66 22.99 29.66
N LEU A 538 21.71 23.59 28.94
CA LEU A 538 20.92 24.73 29.42
C LEU A 538 19.91 24.35 30.52
N ALA A 539 19.38 23.13 30.49
CA ALA A 539 18.48 22.61 31.52
C ALA A 539 19.23 22.32 32.82
N VAL A 540 20.38 21.67 32.68
CA VAL A 540 21.26 21.29 33.80
C VAL A 540 21.73 22.51 34.57
N GLU A 541 22.10 23.62 33.91
CA GLU A 541 22.49 24.86 34.59
C GLU A 541 21.46 25.38 35.59
N ARG A 542 20.16 25.08 35.39
CA ARG A 542 19.09 25.46 36.32
C ARG A 542 18.95 24.50 37.50
N VAL A 543 19.38 23.25 37.33
CA VAL A 543 19.22 22.17 38.33
C VAL A 543 20.46 22.05 39.20
N VAL A 544 21.66 22.25 38.65
CA VAL A 544 22.93 22.18 39.39
C VAL A 544 22.96 23.24 40.51
N GLY A 545 23.46 22.84 41.68
CA GLY A 545 23.59 23.72 42.84
C GLY A 545 23.36 22.97 44.17
N GLY A 546 24.07 23.40 45.21
CA GLY A 546 24.16 22.65 46.47
C GLY A 546 24.94 21.35 46.28
N ASP A 547 24.35 20.23 46.71
CA ASP A 547 24.99 18.91 46.70
C ASP A 547 24.81 18.14 45.38
N VAL A 548 24.27 18.78 44.34
CA VAL A 548 23.98 18.15 43.03
C VAL A 548 24.88 18.75 41.94
N ALA A 549 25.60 17.88 41.23
CA ALA A 549 26.49 18.20 40.12
C ALA A 549 26.12 17.42 38.86
N PHE A 550 26.68 17.84 37.72
CA PHE A 550 26.50 17.20 36.42
C PHE A 550 27.83 17.04 35.70
N ALA A 551 28.00 15.92 35.03
CA ALA A 551 29.09 15.73 34.08
C ALA A 551 28.55 15.17 32.75
N ALA A 552 29.00 15.73 31.63
CA ALA A 552 28.59 15.29 30.31
C ALA A 552 29.09 13.86 30.04
N GLY A 553 28.24 12.99 29.51
CA GLY A 553 28.49 11.55 29.35
C GLY A 553 28.09 10.71 30.58
N LEU A 554 27.80 11.36 31.72
CA LEU A 554 27.51 10.72 32.99
C LEU A 554 26.08 10.97 33.46
N GLY A 555 25.67 12.25 33.51
CA GLY A 555 24.37 12.67 34.03
C GLY A 555 24.48 13.44 35.35
N LEU A 556 23.37 13.49 36.10
CA LEU A 556 23.24 14.22 37.36
C LEU A 556 23.58 13.32 38.54
N TYR A 557 24.35 13.82 39.50
CA TYR A 557 24.78 13.04 40.66
C TYR A 557 24.90 13.89 41.92
N ARG A 558 24.83 13.22 43.07
CA ARG A 558 25.14 13.82 44.37
C ARG A 558 26.65 13.86 44.58
N VAL A 559 27.19 15.01 44.97
CA VAL A 559 28.64 15.21 45.19
C VAL A 559 29.18 14.20 46.19
N ASP A 560 28.55 14.07 47.36
CA ASP A 560 28.95 13.11 48.40
C ASP A 560 28.94 11.65 47.92
N TRP A 561 27.97 11.29 47.07
CA TRP A 561 27.87 9.94 46.52
C TRP A 561 29.04 9.67 45.57
N MET A 562 29.40 10.65 44.74
CA MET A 562 30.53 10.54 43.81
C MET A 562 31.87 10.45 44.55
N GLU A 563 32.03 11.17 45.68
CA GLU A 563 33.22 11.05 46.53
C GLU A 563 33.34 9.69 47.22
N GLN A 564 32.23 9.15 47.72
CA GLN A 564 32.17 7.79 48.30
C GLN A 564 32.50 6.73 47.26
N LEU A 565 31.97 6.89 46.05
CA LEU A 565 32.25 6.00 44.93
C LEU A 565 33.72 6.07 44.54
N ARG A 566 34.29 7.28 44.38
CA ARG A 566 35.73 7.50 44.11
C ARG A 566 36.60 6.76 45.11
N THR A 567 36.36 6.98 46.41
CA THR A 567 37.17 6.38 47.49
C THR A 567 37.15 4.86 47.41
N SER A 568 35.98 4.29 47.11
CA SER A 568 35.82 2.83 46.99
C SER A 568 36.44 2.27 45.71
N PHE A 569 36.41 3.03 44.61
CA PHE A 569 37.07 2.67 43.35
C PHE A 569 38.58 2.72 43.44
N VAL A 570 39.15 3.72 44.12
CA VAL A 570 40.59 3.82 44.36
C VAL A 570 41.08 2.58 45.10
N VAL A 571 40.40 2.17 46.18
CA VAL A 571 40.74 0.94 46.91
C VAL A 571 40.63 -0.31 46.02
N LEU A 572 39.63 -0.38 45.14
CA LEU A 572 39.49 -1.48 44.19
C LEU A 572 40.67 -1.54 43.22
N ILE A 573 41.05 -0.41 42.62
CA ILE A 573 42.15 -0.31 41.66
C ILE A 573 43.50 -0.57 42.35
N GLU A 574 43.69 -0.10 43.58
CA GLU A 574 44.87 -0.45 44.41
C GLU A 574 44.97 -1.95 44.68
N THR A 575 43.83 -2.61 44.92
CA THR A 575 43.79 -4.05 45.17
C THR A 575 44.06 -4.87 43.91
N LEU A 576 43.52 -4.43 42.78
CA LEU A 576 43.67 -5.10 41.48
C LEU A 576 45.04 -4.84 40.83
N GLY A 577 45.67 -3.70 41.13
CA GLY A 577 46.85 -3.22 40.42
C GLY A 577 46.55 -2.81 38.98
N ALA A 578 47.60 -2.50 38.20
CA ALA A 578 47.45 -2.11 36.80
C ALA A 578 46.76 -3.22 35.98
N SER A 579 45.50 -2.98 35.61
CA SER A 579 44.60 -4.00 35.07
C SER A 579 43.93 -3.55 33.78
N PRO A 580 43.55 -4.46 32.87
CA PRO A 580 42.76 -4.11 31.69
C PRO A 580 41.43 -3.46 32.09
N LEU A 581 41.02 -2.42 31.36
CA LEU A 581 39.77 -1.68 31.61
C LEU A 581 38.56 -2.63 31.66
N ALA A 582 38.50 -3.65 30.79
CA ALA A 582 37.42 -4.64 30.79
C ALA A 582 37.26 -5.39 32.12
N VAL A 583 38.37 -5.67 32.83
CA VAL A 583 38.34 -6.33 34.14
C VAL A 583 37.81 -5.37 35.20
N VAL A 584 38.26 -4.11 35.18
CA VAL A 584 37.79 -3.07 36.10
C VAL A 584 36.30 -2.79 35.90
N LEU A 585 35.83 -2.73 34.65
CA LEU A 585 34.41 -2.55 34.32
C LEU A 585 33.55 -3.72 34.82
N HIS A 586 34.04 -4.97 34.69
CA HIS A 586 33.33 -6.15 35.17
C HIS A 586 33.19 -6.15 36.70
N GLU A 587 34.30 -5.92 37.41
CA GLU A 587 34.32 -5.84 38.88
C GLU A 587 33.48 -4.67 39.40
N ALA A 588 33.51 -3.53 38.71
CA ALA A 588 32.69 -2.37 39.07
C ALA A 588 31.19 -2.69 39.00
N ARG A 589 30.73 -3.34 37.93
CA ARG A 589 29.31 -3.74 37.78
C ARG A 589 28.89 -4.78 38.80
N ALA A 590 29.80 -5.70 39.18
CA ALA A 590 29.53 -6.70 40.20
C ALA A 590 29.40 -6.09 41.60
N ARG A 591 30.19 -5.05 41.89
CA ARG A 591 30.30 -4.45 43.23
C ARG A 591 29.31 -3.31 43.49
N TRP A 592 28.93 -2.55 42.47
CA TRP A 592 27.98 -1.45 42.56
C TRP A 592 26.76 -1.68 41.67
N PRO A 593 25.59 -2.04 42.24
CA PRO A 593 24.36 -2.27 41.48
C PRO A 593 23.93 -1.08 40.62
N VAL A 594 24.23 0.15 41.07
CA VAL A 594 23.91 1.40 40.35
C VAL A 594 24.65 1.51 39.02
N LEU A 595 25.80 0.84 38.87
CA LEU A 595 26.60 0.85 37.64
C LEU A 595 26.29 -0.33 36.71
N ALA A 596 25.44 -1.28 37.13
CA ALA A 596 25.18 -2.51 36.39
C ALA A 596 24.61 -2.27 34.99
N GLU A 597 23.75 -1.26 34.84
CA GLU A 597 23.10 -0.88 33.56
C GLU A 597 23.84 0.25 32.82
N CYS A 598 24.97 0.74 33.35
CA CYS A 598 25.74 1.80 32.68
C CYS A 598 26.56 1.25 31.51
N GLU A 599 26.68 2.01 30.43
CA GLU A 599 27.55 1.68 29.30
C GLU A 599 29.04 1.79 29.69
N ASP A 600 29.91 1.07 28.97
CA ASP A 600 31.36 1.08 29.23
C ASP A 600 31.94 2.51 29.18
N ALA A 601 31.47 3.32 28.23
CA ALA A 601 31.88 4.71 28.06
C ALA A 601 31.51 5.60 29.26
N THR A 602 30.39 5.31 29.93
CA THR A 602 29.94 6.04 31.13
C THR A 602 30.88 5.77 32.30
N ILE A 603 31.22 4.51 32.56
CA ILE A 603 32.12 4.15 33.67
C ILE A 603 33.54 4.64 33.37
N GLU A 604 34.00 4.55 32.12
CA GLU A 604 35.30 5.12 31.72
C GLU A 604 35.33 6.65 31.91
N ALA A 605 34.25 7.35 31.57
CA ALA A 605 34.12 8.79 31.83
C ALA A 605 34.15 9.12 33.33
N MET A 606 33.61 8.26 34.21
CA MET A 606 33.74 8.43 35.67
C MET A 606 35.21 8.38 36.10
N LEU A 607 35.96 7.38 35.61
CA LEU A 607 37.38 7.22 35.94
C LEU A 607 38.19 8.44 35.50
N GLY A 608 37.86 9.03 34.34
CA GLY A 608 38.50 10.24 33.83
C GLY A 608 38.27 11.50 34.67
N LEU A 609 37.30 11.50 35.60
CA LEU A 609 37.08 12.63 36.52
C LEU A 609 37.98 12.58 37.76
N TRP A 610 38.66 11.46 38.02
CA TRP A 610 39.43 11.24 39.25
C TRP A 610 40.94 11.34 38.99
N PRO A 611 41.65 12.32 39.57
CA PRO A 611 43.09 12.50 39.34
C PRO A 611 43.95 11.33 39.82
N GLU A 612 43.45 10.53 40.76
CA GLU A 612 44.14 9.38 41.34
C GLU A 612 44.20 8.17 40.38
N VAL A 613 43.41 8.19 39.30
CA VAL A 613 43.28 7.08 38.35
C VAL A 613 43.67 7.54 36.95
N SER A 614 44.53 6.77 36.29
CA SER A 614 44.95 7.00 34.92
C SER A 614 44.46 5.86 34.02
N VAL A 615 43.86 6.21 32.88
CA VAL A 615 43.47 5.26 31.83
C VAL A 615 44.44 5.41 30.67
N HIS A 616 45.33 4.44 30.50
CA HIS A 616 46.32 4.42 29.43
C HIS A 616 45.86 3.53 28.28
N ARG A 617 45.75 4.09 27.07
CA ARG A 617 45.43 3.35 25.85
C ARG A 617 46.70 3.03 25.08
N SER A 618 47.10 1.76 25.04
CA SER A 618 48.21 1.27 24.22
C SER A 618 47.78 0.99 22.77
N SER A 619 46.48 0.85 22.53
CA SER A 619 45.86 0.60 21.22
C SER A 619 44.41 1.08 21.20
N ILE A 620 43.77 1.10 20.03
CA ILE A 620 42.33 1.32 19.90
C ILE A 620 41.49 0.22 20.59
N PHE A 621 42.08 -0.96 20.83
CA PHE A 621 41.39 -2.11 21.44
C PHE A 621 41.77 -2.38 22.91
N GLU A 622 42.83 -1.74 23.41
CA GLU A 622 43.40 -2.07 24.72
C GLU A 622 43.61 -0.81 25.56
N ALA A 623 43.00 -0.81 26.74
CA ALA A 623 43.12 0.21 27.75
C ALA A 623 43.47 -0.43 29.10
N ILE A 624 44.41 0.16 29.82
CA ILE A 624 44.86 -0.28 31.15
C ILE A 624 44.54 0.85 32.14
N VAL A 625 43.95 0.49 33.27
CA VAL A 625 43.66 1.39 34.38
C VAL A 625 44.71 1.17 35.46
N ALA A 626 45.34 2.25 35.92
CA ALA A 626 46.35 2.22 36.96
C ALA A 626 46.26 3.45 37.87
N MET A 627 46.77 3.33 39.10
CA MET A 627 46.92 4.46 40.02
C MET A 627 47.93 5.47 39.49
N THR A 628 47.62 6.75 39.62
CA THR A 628 48.54 7.84 39.29
C THR A 628 49.59 7.94 40.40
N ASN A 629 50.85 7.59 40.11
CA ASN A 629 51.93 7.74 41.09
C ASN A 629 52.35 9.23 41.19
N ASP A 630 52.07 9.86 42.33
CA ASP A 630 52.66 11.14 42.73
C ASP A 630 54.17 10.92 43.03
N GLY A 631 54.99 10.89 41.98
CA GLY A 631 56.44 10.68 42.11
C GLY A 631 57.14 10.12 40.89
N ALA A 632 57.04 10.78 39.73
CA ALA A 632 58.06 10.69 38.70
C ALA A 632 58.11 12.02 37.95
N GLU A 633 59.10 12.84 38.30
CA GLU A 633 59.55 13.93 37.45
C GLU A 633 59.75 13.42 36.02
N GLN A 634 59.28 14.22 35.07
CA GLN A 634 59.70 14.21 33.68
C GLN A 634 61.22 14.20 33.62
N THR A 635 61.82 13.03 33.43
CA THR A 635 63.20 12.94 32.95
C THR A 635 63.16 12.87 31.44
N ALA A 636 63.30 14.06 30.85
CA ALA A 636 63.82 14.21 29.51
C ALA A 636 65.19 13.51 29.43
N VAL A 637 65.33 12.55 28.52
CA VAL A 637 66.62 12.25 27.91
C VAL A 637 66.43 12.40 26.42
N ALA A 638 66.98 13.50 25.93
CA ALA A 638 67.23 13.74 24.53
C ALA A 638 68.36 12.83 24.08
N ASP A 639 68.12 12.03 23.05
CA ASP A 639 69.17 11.71 22.07
C ASP A 639 68.81 12.43 20.77
N ASN A 640 69.60 13.46 20.50
CA ASN A 640 69.74 14.08 19.20
C ASN A 640 70.57 13.13 18.32
N GLU A 641 70.05 12.76 17.16
CA GLU A 641 70.86 12.82 15.94
C GLU A 641 69.97 13.20 14.75
N GLU A 642 70.55 14.06 13.93
CA GLU A 642 69.93 14.99 12.99
C GLU A 642 69.22 14.31 11.81
N GLN A 643 68.16 14.94 11.32
CA GLN A 643 68.07 15.23 9.89
C GLN A 643 67.11 16.40 9.62
N THR A 644 67.75 17.51 9.24
CA THR A 644 67.27 18.69 8.55
C THR A 644 66.06 18.44 7.64
N TYR A 645 65.08 19.35 7.62
CA TYR A 645 64.64 20.03 6.38
C TYR A 645 63.82 21.29 6.69
N THR A 646 64.07 22.24 5.80
CA THR A 646 63.71 23.65 5.73
C THR A 646 62.22 23.94 5.51
N VAL A 647 61.79 25.10 6.03
CA VAL A 647 60.54 25.77 5.63
C VAL A 647 60.70 26.39 4.23
N PRO A 648 59.70 26.26 3.36
CA PRO A 648 59.22 27.39 2.56
C PRO A 648 57.69 27.48 2.67
N GLY A 649 57.05 28.63 2.86
CA GLY A 649 57.17 29.85 2.06
C GLY A 649 55.85 30.05 1.30
N ARG A 650 55.03 31.02 1.73
CA ARG A 650 53.83 31.49 1.01
C ARG A 650 54.19 32.00 -0.39
N LYS A 651 53.46 31.57 -1.44
CA LYS A 651 52.93 32.46 -2.51
C LYS A 651 51.98 31.77 -3.50
N ALA A 652 50.85 32.45 -3.69
CA ALA A 652 50.09 32.74 -4.92
C ALA A 652 49.87 31.68 -6.02
N GLY A 653 48.58 31.37 -6.22
CA GLY A 653 47.89 31.50 -7.51
C GLY A 653 48.23 30.54 -8.65
N ARG A 654 47.34 29.57 -8.93
CA ARG A 654 47.02 29.18 -10.31
C ARG A 654 45.71 28.38 -10.45
N GLU A 655 44.81 28.98 -11.22
CA GLU A 655 43.84 28.44 -12.19
C GLU A 655 43.03 27.15 -11.91
N LYS A 656 41.71 27.36 -12.02
CA LYS A 656 40.64 26.38 -12.19
C LYS A 656 40.99 25.31 -13.23
N ARG A 657 41.01 24.04 -12.80
CA ARG A 657 40.76 22.89 -13.67
C ARG A 657 39.31 22.44 -13.51
N THR A 658 38.51 22.77 -14.51
CA THR A 658 37.16 22.27 -14.74
C THR A 658 37.18 20.76 -14.92
N ILE A 659 36.56 20.02 -14.00
CA ILE A 659 36.26 18.60 -14.18
C ILE A 659 35.04 18.51 -15.12
N GLN A 660 35.21 17.81 -16.23
CA GLN A 660 34.19 17.64 -17.26
C GLN A 660 32.96 16.90 -16.71
N LYS A 661 31.78 17.50 -16.91
CA LYS A 661 30.48 16.88 -16.64
C LYS A 661 30.32 15.61 -17.48
N LYS A 662 30.02 14.50 -16.81
CA LYS A 662 29.56 13.24 -17.42
C LYS A 662 28.26 13.54 -18.18
N ARG A 663 28.30 13.38 -19.50
CA ARG A 663 27.19 13.61 -20.43
C ARG A 663 26.12 12.53 -20.20
N VAL A 664 25.05 12.89 -19.49
CA VAL A 664 23.82 12.08 -19.43
C VAL A 664 23.11 12.26 -20.76
N VAL A 665 22.99 11.17 -21.52
CA VAL A 665 22.24 11.11 -22.77
C VAL A 665 20.76 11.20 -22.40
N ARG A 666 20.09 12.30 -22.83
CA ARG A 666 18.64 12.42 -22.83
C ARG A 666 18.09 11.50 -23.92
N GLU A 667 17.31 10.50 -23.54
CA GLU A 667 16.42 9.83 -24.49
C GLU A 667 15.39 10.84 -24.99
N ALA A 668 15.16 10.81 -26.30
CA ALA A 668 14.35 11.76 -27.03
C ALA A 668 12.86 11.58 -26.68
N SER A 669 12.23 12.67 -26.28
CA SER A 669 10.78 12.83 -26.23
C SER A 669 10.21 12.74 -27.64
N GLN A 670 9.47 11.67 -27.92
CA GLN A 670 8.68 11.52 -29.13
C GLN A 670 7.38 12.30 -28.97
N GLY A 671 7.41 13.56 -29.39
CA GLY A 671 6.26 14.47 -29.39
C GLY A 671 6.43 15.49 -30.49
N ASP A 672 6.11 15.09 -31.72
CA ASP A 672 5.67 15.93 -32.83
C ASP A 672 5.51 15.06 -34.09
N LEU A 673 4.38 14.35 -34.18
CA LEU A 673 3.96 13.67 -35.40
C LEU A 673 2.42 13.65 -35.50
N TRP A 674 1.76 14.81 -35.46
CA TRP A 674 0.41 15.02 -36.03
C TRP A 674 0.24 16.49 -36.40
N ASN A 675 0.63 16.83 -37.64
CA ASN A 675 -0.06 17.83 -38.45
C ASN A 675 -1.18 17.12 -39.22
#